data_AF-A0A9K3Q7Q9-F1
#
_entry.id   AF-A0A9K3Q7Q9-F1
#
_cell.length_a   1.000
_cell.length_b   1.000
_cell.length_c   1.000
_cell.angle_alpha   90.00
_cell.angle_beta   90.00
_cell.angle_gamma   90.00
#
_symmetry.space_group_name_H-M   'P 1'
#
loop_
_entity.id
_entity.type
_entity.pdbx_description
1 polymer ?
#
loop_
_entity_poly.entity_id
_entity_poly.type
_entity_poly.pdbx_seq_one_letter_code
_entity_poly.pdbx_strand_id
1 'polypeptide(L)'
;MGQDSSSHPMVPVPDAIRMVMEETVRLLWNDQKPNPTTTLSSSSNFSWSILLNSILAEDVIMKEPGYPDYNASIMDGYAIRVGSDGNNNNNNNEDTEFTTDQAETAAKQSSWTHRIVNKVYAGDGESTKRLEQGRHDDDEQQSSSLPTAVYITTGAMVPDTYNCVVPIEECHVSEDSKHLRIAPSADLKPQTWIRPMGCDIPPDSVVLAKGQTIDPVAIGLILQSGVETVTVKRRTKVGVLSTGNELLLDSSLPKSETKGKIPDVNRPILLSLLSTYGNCCEPVDLGTVRDDNVDAMAQTVLHALEQCDVIITTGGVSMGETDIVQHVLVDKCGGTLHFGRMNMKPGKPTTFVTVPVTDGSKKLVFALPGNPVSATVCTQLLVKPCIDLYFQGIPDLQGRIKIAKDETQTMQEIFQETCVHPEIMAKLTHDIVLDKKRYEYHRVQIESMEDGTYQVVSTGVQRSSRLMSLRNAEGLLVLPPAQGDKTKALKGEQYLVLLLNNTLGKAPVRIRDSVHFKKKARQMQVAVVEVLPTGFKQASKLEEISSKIEDALSGSNSGNARVVSRATFEESIDKLYPFIVQSRRDAVDFIVVYCITSEGQFQYNLSVANTLNKHLTKCATSLALQARQGAASEDPKAALFEVVVGFVPEGDGSMLICLPDTGVHGALSNVRGLLKHGLNLARGKVHNHHHK
;
A
#
# COMPACT_ATOMS: atom_id res chain seq x y z
N MET A 1 -12.67 -9.21 41.49
CA MET A 1 -11.70 -8.90 40.41
C MET A 1 -11.57 -10.16 39.57
N GLY A 2 -12.31 -10.25 38.46
CA GLY A 2 -12.28 -11.43 37.59
C GLY A 2 -10.96 -11.49 36.84
N GLN A 3 -10.22 -12.58 37.00
CA GLN A 3 -9.05 -12.90 36.18
C GLN A 3 -9.53 -13.09 34.73
N ASP A 4 -8.96 -12.31 33.82
CA ASP A 4 -9.20 -12.38 32.37
C ASP A 4 -8.48 -13.65 31.85
N SER A 5 -9.13 -14.81 31.98
CA SER A 5 -8.60 -16.13 31.63
C SER A 5 -8.73 -16.43 30.12
N SER A 6 -8.37 -15.48 29.27
CA SER A 6 -8.58 -15.58 27.82
C SER A 6 -7.27 -15.83 27.07
N SER A 7 -7.27 -16.85 26.21
CA SER A 7 -6.10 -17.55 25.63
C SER A 7 -5.22 -16.76 24.65
N HIS A 8 -5.58 -15.54 24.24
CA HIS A 8 -4.82 -14.78 23.22
C HIS A 8 -4.49 -13.34 23.65
N PRO A 9 -3.21 -12.92 23.70
CA PRO A 9 -2.85 -11.54 24.09
C PRO A 9 -3.46 -10.48 23.16
N MET A 10 -3.72 -9.28 23.69
CA MET A 10 -4.18 -8.15 22.86
C MET A 10 -3.02 -7.61 22.05
N VAL A 11 -3.15 -7.60 20.72
CA VAL A 11 -2.11 -7.14 19.81
C VAL A 11 -2.20 -5.61 19.62
N PRO A 12 -1.10 -4.83 19.72
CA PRO A 12 -1.10 -3.43 19.34
C PRO A 12 -1.50 -3.23 17.88
N VAL A 13 -2.21 -2.16 17.55
CA VAL A 13 -2.69 -1.93 16.17
C VAL A 13 -1.57 -1.88 15.13
N PRO A 14 -0.41 -1.23 15.35
CA PRO A 14 0.68 -1.29 14.37
C PRO A 14 1.17 -2.72 14.11
N ASP A 15 1.18 -3.58 15.13
CA ASP A 15 1.57 -4.98 14.97
C ASP A 15 0.47 -5.78 14.26
N ALA A 16 -0.81 -5.50 14.53
CA ALA A 16 -1.93 -6.09 13.81
C ALA A 16 -1.93 -5.72 12.32
N ILE A 17 -1.68 -4.45 11.98
CA ILE A 17 -1.52 -4.03 10.58
C ILE A 17 -0.30 -4.73 9.97
N ARG A 18 0.82 -4.84 10.68
CA ARG A 18 2.00 -5.56 10.19
C ARG A 18 1.67 -7.01 9.83
N MET A 19 0.99 -7.75 10.70
CA MET A 19 0.57 -9.13 10.42
C MET A 19 -0.33 -9.23 9.18
N VAL A 20 -1.30 -8.31 9.03
CA VAL A 20 -2.17 -8.26 7.86
C VAL A 20 -1.38 -8.03 6.58
N MET A 21 -0.46 -7.08 6.58
CA MET A 21 0.36 -6.75 5.42
C MET A 21 1.32 -7.89 5.07
N GLU A 22 1.96 -8.52 6.06
CA GLU A 22 2.84 -9.67 5.85
C GLU A 22 2.11 -10.83 5.16
N GLU A 23 0.91 -11.19 5.64
CA GLU A 23 0.10 -12.23 4.99
C GLU A 23 -0.37 -11.81 3.59
N THR A 24 -0.71 -10.53 3.39
CA THR A 24 -1.08 -10.02 2.06
C THR A 24 0.09 -10.14 1.08
N VAL A 25 1.31 -9.76 1.49
CA VAL A 25 2.50 -9.93 0.65
C VAL A 25 2.76 -11.41 0.40
N ARG A 26 2.60 -12.29 1.39
CA ARG A 26 2.82 -13.75 1.22
C ARG A 26 1.89 -14.34 0.17
N LEU A 27 0.63 -13.91 0.17
CA LEU A 27 -0.33 -14.33 -0.85
C LEU A 27 0.08 -13.84 -2.24
N LEU A 28 0.40 -12.56 -2.38
CA LEU A 28 0.84 -11.99 -3.66
C LEU A 28 2.16 -12.61 -4.17
N TRP A 29 3.05 -13.05 -3.27
CA TRP A 29 4.31 -13.68 -3.61
C TRP A 29 4.14 -15.15 -4.05
N ASN A 30 3.34 -15.91 -3.29
CA ASN A 30 3.11 -17.33 -3.56
C ASN A 30 2.21 -17.58 -4.76
N ASP A 31 1.28 -16.66 -5.03
CA ASP A 31 0.39 -16.73 -6.17
C ASP A 31 1.11 -16.29 -7.45
N GLN A 32 2.27 -16.90 -7.78
CA GLN A 32 3.18 -16.62 -8.91
C GLN A 32 2.52 -16.47 -10.31
N LYS A 33 1.20 -16.58 -10.39
CA LYS A 33 0.36 -16.19 -11.52
C LYS A 33 0.33 -14.66 -11.63
N PRO A 34 0.37 -14.11 -12.85
CA PRO A 34 0.12 -12.68 -13.04
C PRO A 34 -1.22 -12.31 -12.39
N ASN A 35 -1.25 -11.19 -11.64
CA ASN A 35 -2.50 -10.65 -11.08
C ASN A 35 -3.58 -10.74 -12.15
N PRO A 36 -4.76 -11.31 -11.85
CA PRO A 36 -5.77 -11.51 -12.87
C PRO A 36 -6.10 -10.16 -13.51
N THR A 37 -6.23 -10.16 -14.83
CA THR A 37 -6.43 -8.94 -15.62
C THR A 37 -7.86 -8.87 -16.13
N THR A 38 -8.27 -7.70 -16.58
CA THR A 38 -9.53 -7.49 -17.29
C THR A 38 -9.24 -6.64 -18.51
N THR A 39 -9.52 -7.19 -19.69
CA THR A 39 -9.43 -6.47 -20.96
C THR A 39 -10.77 -5.85 -21.26
N LEU A 40 -10.77 -4.54 -21.49
CA LEU A 40 -11.96 -3.77 -21.83
C LEU A 40 -11.83 -3.28 -23.26
N SER A 41 -12.92 -3.40 -24.03
CA SER A 41 -12.96 -2.98 -25.44
C SER A 41 -13.77 -1.70 -25.62
N SER A 42 -13.33 -0.88 -26.58
CA SER A 42 -14.02 0.31 -27.05
C SER A 42 -15.28 -0.06 -27.85
N SER A 43 -16.26 -0.70 -27.22
CA SER A 43 -17.59 -0.89 -27.80
C SER A 43 -18.43 0.39 -27.67
N SER A 44 -19.44 0.57 -28.50
CA SER A 44 -20.25 1.80 -28.60
C SER A 44 -21.00 2.21 -27.32
N ASN A 45 -21.04 1.35 -26.29
CA ASN A 45 -21.63 1.62 -24.97
C ASN A 45 -20.59 1.67 -23.83
N PHE A 46 -19.29 1.67 -24.15
CA PHE A 46 -18.21 1.69 -23.16
C PHE A 46 -17.91 3.11 -22.70
N SER A 47 -18.07 3.39 -21.39
CA SER A 47 -17.64 4.66 -20.81
C SER A 47 -16.18 4.57 -20.38
N TRP A 48 -15.30 5.33 -21.03
CA TRP A 48 -13.88 5.45 -20.67
C TRP A 48 -13.65 5.87 -19.22
N SER A 49 -14.61 6.58 -18.61
CA SER A 49 -14.56 6.95 -17.19
C SER A 49 -14.51 5.76 -16.24
N ILE A 50 -14.95 4.56 -16.69
CA ILE A 50 -14.86 3.32 -15.90
C ILE A 50 -13.40 2.93 -15.66
N LEU A 51 -12.46 3.35 -16.51
CA LEU A 51 -11.03 3.07 -16.35
C LEU A 51 -10.34 3.96 -15.31
N LEU A 52 -10.94 5.09 -14.92
CA LEU A 52 -10.31 6.04 -13.99
C LEU A 52 -9.86 5.34 -12.70
N ASN A 53 -8.63 5.59 -12.28
CA ASN A 53 -7.98 4.95 -11.14
C ASN A 53 -7.81 3.42 -11.27
N SER A 54 -7.88 2.84 -12.46
CA SER A 54 -7.39 1.46 -12.71
C SER A 54 -5.88 1.46 -12.90
N ILE A 55 -5.22 0.31 -12.72
CA ILE A 55 -3.79 0.14 -13.01
C ILE A 55 -3.63 -0.63 -14.32
N LEU A 56 -2.81 -0.10 -15.23
CA LEU A 56 -2.43 -0.79 -16.46
C LEU A 56 -1.71 -2.11 -16.17
N ALA A 57 -2.13 -3.19 -16.83
CA ALA A 57 -1.50 -4.49 -16.71
C ALA A 57 -0.40 -4.73 -17.76
N GLU A 58 -0.37 -3.91 -18.80
CA GLU A 58 0.58 -3.94 -19.91
C GLU A 58 0.90 -2.50 -20.37
N ASP A 59 1.99 -2.35 -21.12
CA ASP A 59 2.34 -1.08 -21.74
C ASP A 59 1.31 -0.73 -22.82
N VAL A 60 0.93 0.54 -22.90
CA VAL A 60 0.14 1.08 -24.01
C VAL A 60 1.12 1.58 -25.05
N ILE A 61 1.13 0.92 -26.21
CA ILE A 61 2.06 1.20 -27.31
C ILE A 61 1.32 1.97 -28.40
N MET A 62 1.94 3.04 -28.90
CA MET A 62 1.42 3.81 -30.02
C MET A 62 1.38 2.95 -31.29
N LYS A 63 0.22 2.86 -31.94
CA LYS A 63 0.07 2.15 -33.20
C LYS A 63 0.60 2.97 -34.37
N GLU A 64 1.00 2.27 -35.43
CA GLU A 64 1.30 2.88 -36.72
C GLU A 64 0.08 3.68 -37.24
N PRO A 65 0.28 4.89 -37.78
CA PRO A 65 1.56 5.52 -38.12
C PRO A 65 2.12 6.49 -37.05
N GLY A 66 1.60 6.47 -35.83
CA GLY A 66 1.89 7.45 -34.77
C GLY A 66 0.82 8.54 -34.65
N TYR A 67 1.09 9.56 -33.83
CA TYR A 67 0.22 10.72 -33.68
C TYR A 67 0.94 12.04 -34.04
N PRO A 68 0.31 12.94 -34.83
CA PRO A 68 -0.92 12.71 -35.59
C PRO A 68 -0.73 11.60 -36.65
N ASP A 69 -1.83 11.00 -37.10
CA ASP A 69 -1.82 9.87 -38.04
C ASP A 69 -1.69 10.29 -39.52
N TYR A 70 -1.52 11.59 -39.78
CA TYR A 70 -1.28 12.19 -41.08
C TYR A 70 -0.48 13.50 -40.96
N ASN A 71 0.06 13.98 -42.08
CA ASN A 71 0.67 15.31 -42.15
C ASN A 71 -0.42 16.38 -42.02
N ALA A 72 -0.45 17.12 -40.92
CA ALA A 72 -1.50 18.09 -40.63
C ALA A 72 -1.00 19.53 -40.82
N SER A 73 -1.86 20.43 -41.30
CA SER A 73 -1.54 21.85 -41.33
C SER A 73 -1.47 22.43 -39.92
N ILE A 74 -0.43 23.21 -39.62
CA ILE A 74 -0.31 23.93 -38.34
C ILE A 74 -1.13 25.24 -38.35
N MET A 75 -1.41 25.78 -39.53
CA MET A 75 -2.01 27.10 -39.73
C MET A 75 -3.16 27.06 -40.75
N ASP A 76 -4.01 28.07 -40.73
CA ASP A 76 -4.91 28.36 -41.84
C ASP A 76 -4.12 29.05 -42.96
N GLY A 77 -4.34 28.66 -44.22
CA GLY A 77 -3.56 29.19 -45.32
C GLY A 77 -3.69 28.40 -46.62
N TYR A 78 -2.56 28.25 -47.32
CA TYR A 78 -2.49 27.54 -48.59
C TYR A 78 -1.36 26.52 -48.61
N ALA A 79 -1.70 25.26 -48.89
CA ALA A 79 -0.74 24.21 -49.16
C ALA A 79 -0.21 24.34 -50.59
N ILE A 80 1.10 24.35 -50.74
CA ILE A 80 1.83 24.45 -52.01
C ILE A 80 2.93 23.40 -52.11
N ARG A 81 3.46 23.22 -53.32
CA ARG A 81 4.61 22.36 -53.59
C ARG A 81 5.84 23.24 -53.80
N VAL A 82 6.87 23.03 -52.99
CA VAL A 82 8.17 23.71 -53.07
C VAL A 82 9.24 22.71 -53.50
N GLY A 83 10.13 23.11 -54.42
CA GLY A 83 11.30 22.33 -54.84
C GLY A 83 12.40 22.25 -53.76
N SER A 84 13.36 21.35 -53.93
CA SER A 84 14.43 21.08 -52.95
C SER A 84 15.35 22.27 -52.64
N ASP A 85 15.44 23.26 -53.53
CA ASP A 85 16.33 24.42 -53.40
C ASP A 85 15.59 25.69 -52.90
N GLY A 86 14.33 25.56 -52.44
CA GLY A 86 13.48 26.70 -52.05
C GLY A 86 13.07 27.60 -53.21
N ASN A 87 13.43 27.24 -54.44
CA ASN A 87 13.12 27.99 -55.66
C ASN A 87 12.01 27.29 -56.43
N ASN A 88 10.90 28.00 -56.69
CA ASN A 88 9.68 27.44 -57.28
C ASN A 88 9.74 27.33 -58.82
N ASN A 89 10.93 27.13 -59.40
CA ASN A 89 11.12 27.08 -60.85
C ASN A 89 10.98 25.66 -61.39
N ASN A 90 9.74 25.22 -61.60
CA ASN A 90 9.46 24.10 -62.50
C ASN A 90 9.48 24.61 -63.96
N ASN A 91 10.66 24.87 -64.51
CA ASN A 91 10.87 25.03 -65.95
C ASN A 91 12.08 24.19 -66.36
N ASN A 92 11.85 22.91 -66.66
CA ASN A 92 12.75 22.14 -67.51
C ASN A 92 12.54 22.62 -68.95
N ASN A 93 13.36 23.55 -69.41
CA ASN A 93 13.64 23.70 -70.83
C ASN A 93 15.11 24.13 -70.97
N GLU A 94 15.86 23.29 -71.68
CA GLU A 94 17.24 23.52 -72.09
C GLU A 94 17.36 24.79 -72.95
N ASP A 95 18.49 25.48 -72.75
CA ASP A 95 19.15 26.45 -73.62
C ASP A 95 18.31 27.57 -74.25
N THR A 96 18.44 28.80 -73.70
CA THR A 96 18.61 30.02 -74.51
C THR A 96 19.05 31.19 -73.64
N GLU A 97 20.23 31.75 -73.94
CA GLU A 97 20.73 33.00 -73.37
C GLU A 97 19.84 34.19 -73.80
N PHE A 98 19.33 34.97 -72.85
CA PHE A 98 18.92 36.35 -73.07
C PHE A 98 19.19 37.23 -71.84
N THR A 99 19.61 38.47 -72.10
CA THR A 99 20.16 39.43 -71.15
C THR A 99 19.14 40.34 -70.42
N THR A 100 19.41 40.55 -69.13
CA THR A 100 19.27 41.77 -68.29
C THR A 100 17.88 42.31 -67.82
N ASP A 101 17.68 42.17 -66.50
CA ASP A 101 17.22 43.15 -65.48
C ASP A 101 15.79 43.74 -65.44
N GLN A 102 14.90 43.46 -66.39
CA GLN A 102 13.45 43.69 -66.17
C GLN A 102 12.61 42.41 -66.25
N ALA A 103 13.13 41.39 -66.94
CA ALA A 103 12.55 40.04 -66.95
C ALA A 103 12.74 39.33 -65.60
N GLU A 104 13.81 39.60 -64.85
CA GLU A 104 14.04 38.95 -63.55
C GLU A 104 13.02 39.35 -62.48
N THR A 105 12.54 40.60 -62.47
CA THR A 105 11.55 41.07 -61.48
C THR A 105 10.14 40.56 -61.82
N ALA A 106 9.80 40.47 -63.11
CA ALA A 106 8.53 39.89 -63.58
C ALA A 106 8.52 38.35 -63.47
N ALA A 107 9.64 37.68 -63.77
CA ALA A 107 9.82 36.23 -63.61
C ALA A 107 9.83 35.81 -62.13
N LYS A 108 10.48 36.62 -61.26
CA LYS A 108 10.38 36.47 -59.80
C LYS A 108 9.02 36.87 -59.26
N GLN A 109 8.14 37.58 -59.97
CA GLN A 109 6.75 37.83 -59.53
C GLN A 109 5.80 36.72 -60.00
N SER A 110 6.02 36.15 -61.18
CA SER A 110 5.27 34.98 -61.65
C SER A 110 5.55 33.72 -60.83
N SER A 111 6.75 33.57 -60.24
CA SER A 111 7.13 32.39 -59.45
C SER A 111 6.34 32.18 -58.15
N TRP A 112 5.71 33.25 -57.62
CA TRP A 112 4.89 33.20 -56.39
C TRP A 112 3.39 33.19 -56.66
N THR A 113 2.99 33.15 -57.93
CA THR A 113 1.58 33.09 -58.31
C THR A 113 1.18 31.64 -58.56
N HIS A 114 0.19 31.17 -57.80
CA HIS A 114 -0.34 29.80 -57.89
C HIS A 114 -1.81 29.83 -58.31
N ARG A 115 -2.25 28.79 -59.02
CA ARG A 115 -3.68 28.57 -59.30
C ARG A 115 -4.31 27.82 -58.13
N ILE A 116 -5.36 28.37 -57.56
CA ILE A 116 -6.11 27.72 -56.47
C ILE A 116 -7.01 26.64 -57.09
N VAL A 117 -6.78 25.38 -56.72
CA VAL A 117 -7.49 24.25 -57.34
C VAL A 117 -8.49 23.57 -56.42
N ASN A 118 -8.36 23.76 -55.10
CA ASN A 118 -9.23 23.09 -54.13
C ASN A 118 -9.23 23.75 -52.74
N LYS A 119 -10.06 23.22 -51.83
CA LYS A 119 -10.09 23.54 -50.40
C LYS A 119 -10.10 22.24 -49.57
N VAL A 120 -9.33 22.18 -48.48
CA VAL A 120 -9.34 21.08 -47.49
C VAL A 120 -9.59 21.64 -46.10
N TYR A 121 -10.56 21.08 -45.40
CA TYR A 121 -10.88 21.44 -44.02
C TYR A 121 -10.52 20.30 -43.05
N ALA A 122 -10.41 20.61 -41.76
CA ALA A 122 -10.23 19.58 -40.74
C ALA A 122 -11.37 18.56 -40.77
N GLY A 123 -11.02 17.27 -40.82
CA GLY A 123 -11.97 16.17 -40.95
C GLY A 123 -12.31 15.76 -42.39
N ASP A 124 -11.88 16.53 -43.41
CA ASP A 124 -11.89 16.05 -44.80
C ASP A 124 -10.79 14.98 -44.98
N GLY A 125 -11.13 13.85 -45.60
CA GLY A 125 -10.13 12.85 -46.02
C GLY A 125 -9.40 13.28 -47.31
N GLU A 126 -8.66 12.35 -47.95
CA GLU A 126 -7.98 12.64 -49.22
C GLU A 126 -8.96 13.02 -50.35
N SER A 127 -10.22 12.61 -50.21
CA SER A 127 -11.33 12.98 -51.10
C SER A 127 -11.75 14.43 -50.89
N THR A 128 -10.90 15.33 -51.37
CA THR A 128 -11.19 16.77 -51.42
C THR A 128 -12.49 17.07 -52.17
N LYS A 129 -13.37 17.90 -51.59
CA LYS A 129 -14.55 18.44 -52.28
C LYS A 129 -14.07 19.39 -53.38
N ARG A 130 -13.96 18.90 -54.63
CA ARG A 130 -13.75 19.76 -55.80
C ARG A 130 -14.68 20.96 -55.69
N LEU A 131 -14.13 22.17 -55.83
CA LEU A 131 -14.90 23.39 -55.97
C LEU A 131 -16.01 23.11 -57.00
N GLU A 132 -17.28 23.29 -56.61
CA GLU A 132 -18.40 23.16 -57.54
C GLU A 132 -18.12 24.10 -58.72
N GLN A 133 -17.75 23.51 -59.86
CA GLN A 133 -17.67 24.22 -61.13
C GLN A 133 -19.09 24.68 -61.43
N GLY A 134 -19.37 25.96 -61.16
CA GLY A 134 -20.46 26.65 -61.85
C GLY A 134 -20.23 26.45 -63.34
N ARG A 135 -21.19 25.78 -63.99
CA ARG A 135 -21.23 25.49 -65.44
C ARG A 135 -20.71 26.69 -66.24
N HIS A 136 -19.52 26.52 -66.81
CA HIS A 136 -19.10 27.10 -68.07
C HIS A 136 -17.95 26.23 -68.58
N ASP A 137 -18.34 25.11 -69.18
CA ASP A 137 -17.50 24.38 -70.14
C ASP A 137 -17.27 25.35 -71.31
N ASP A 138 -16.03 25.80 -71.52
CA ASP A 138 -15.48 26.25 -72.82
C ASP A 138 -14.02 26.78 -72.76
N ASP A 139 -13.25 26.62 -71.67
CA ASP A 139 -11.81 27.01 -71.62
C ASP A 139 -10.88 25.90 -71.10
N GLU A 140 -11.29 24.62 -71.20
CA GLU A 140 -10.52 23.48 -70.70
C GLU A 140 -9.52 22.92 -71.74
N GLN A 141 -8.65 23.78 -72.29
CA GLN A 141 -7.48 23.31 -73.06
C GLN A 141 -6.32 24.32 -73.17
N GLN A 142 -6.12 25.16 -72.14
CA GLN A 142 -4.82 25.79 -71.90
C GLN A 142 -4.20 25.17 -70.64
N SER A 143 -3.16 24.36 -70.85
CA SER A 143 -2.21 23.98 -69.81
C SER A 143 -1.65 25.25 -69.18
N SER A 144 -2.23 25.70 -68.07
CA SER A 144 -1.65 26.83 -67.32
C SER A 144 -0.32 26.34 -66.76
N SER A 145 0.80 26.94 -67.17
CA SER A 145 2.14 26.65 -66.65
C SER A 145 2.34 27.04 -65.18
N LEU A 146 1.30 27.53 -64.50
CA LEU A 146 1.37 27.98 -63.11
C LEU A 146 1.30 26.79 -62.13
N PRO A 147 2.09 26.80 -61.05
CA PRO A 147 1.97 25.82 -59.98
C PRO A 147 0.61 25.94 -59.28
N THR A 148 0.17 24.86 -58.64
CA THR A 148 -1.15 24.80 -57.97
C THR A 148 -1.04 25.04 -56.46
N ALA A 149 -2.10 25.56 -55.86
CA ALA A 149 -2.26 25.72 -54.42
C ALA A 149 -3.64 25.24 -53.97
N VAL A 150 -3.72 24.81 -52.71
CA VAL A 150 -4.99 24.38 -52.09
C VAL A 150 -5.18 25.13 -50.79
N TYR A 151 -6.36 25.74 -50.62
CA TYR A 151 -6.71 26.35 -49.34
C TYR A 151 -6.80 25.26 -48.27
N ILE A 152 -6.23 25.49 -47.11
CA ILE A 152 -6.17 24.50 -46.04
C ILE A 152 -6.39 25.18 -44.68
N THR A 153 -7.11 24.51 -43.79
CA THR A 153 -7.26 24.98 -42.40
C THR A 153 -6.34 24.23 -41.45
N THR A 154 -6.09 24.80 -40.28
CA THR A 154 -5.38 24.20 -39.16
C THR A 154 -5.97 22.83 -38.81
N GLY A 155 -5.11 21.82 -38.65
CA GLY A 155 -5.50 20.44 -38.38
C GLY A 155 -6.01 19.65 -39.59
N ALA A 156 -6.17 20.27 -40.77
CA ALA A 156 -6.55 19.56 -41.98
C ALA A 156 -5.38 18.74 -42.54
N MET A 157 -5.68 17.61 -43.18
CA MET A 157 -4.69 16.76 -43.82
C MET A 157 -4.08 17.46 -45.04
N VAL A 158 -2.76 17.60 -45.04
CA VAL A 158 -2.00 18.14 -46.16
C VAL A 158 -1.94 17.07 -47.25
N PRO A 159 -2.48 17.30 -48.47
CA PRO A 159 -2.42 16.31 -49.54
C PRO A 159 -0.96 16.04 -49.96
N ASP A 160 -0.64 14.78 -50.29
CA ASP A 160 0.73 14.32 -50.62
C ASP A 160 1.43 15.08 -51.76
N THR A 161 0.65 15.73 -52.62
CA THR A 161 1.16 16.58 -53.71
C THR A 161 1.77 17.89 -53.22
N TYR A 162 1.49 18.29 -51.98
CA TYR A 162 1.97 19.52 -51.35
C TYR A 162 2.93 19.20 -50.19
N ASN A 163 3.89 20.09 -49.94
CA ASN A 163 4.92 19.88 -48.91
C ASN A 163 5.26 21.15 -48.13
N CYS A 164 4.49 22.22 -48.26
CA CYS A 164 4.65 23.45 -47.50
C CYS A 164 3.28 24.09 -47.31
N VAL A 165 3.01 24.63 -46.13
CA VAL A 165 1.83 25.49 -45.90
C VAL A 165 2.30 26.92 -45.74
N VAL A 166 1.64 27.85 -46.42
CA VAL A 166 1.88 29.29 -46.27
C VAL A 166 0.72 29.89 -45.48
N PRO A 167 0.97 30.57 -44.34
CA PRO A 167 -0.08 31.21 -43.56
C PRO A 167 -0.91 32.19 -44.39
N ILE A 168 -2.20 32.29 -44.08
CA ILE A 168 -3.14 33.13 -44.84
C ILE A 168 -2.74 34.61 -44.82
N GLU A 169 -2.05 35.06 -43.77
CA GLU A 169 -1.55 36.42 -43.61
C GLU A 169 -0.46 36.79 -44.63
N GLU A 170 0.22 35.79 -45.17
CA GLU A 170 1.27 35.94 -46.19
C GLU A 170 0.74 35.70 -47.62
N CYS A 171 -0.59 35.60 -47.77
CA CYS A 171 -1.27 35.24 -48.99
C CYS A 171 -2.17 36.38 -49.49
N HIS A 172 -2.11 36.67 -50.79
CA HIS A 172 -3.00 37.61 -51.46
C HIS A 172 -3.78 36.89 -52.55
N VAL A 173 -5.08 36.68 -52.32
CA VAL A 173 -5.98 36.03 -53.26
C VAL A 173 -6.52 37.06 -54.25
N SER A 174 -6.61 36.71 -55.54
CA SER A 174 -7.22 37.55 -56.57
C SER A 174 -8.72 37.75 -56.35
N GLU A 175 -9.30 38.81 -56.92
CA GLU A 175 -10.74 39.10 -56.79
C GLU A 175 -11.64 37.95 -57.30
N ASP A 176 -11.18 37.23 -58.33
CA ASP A 176 -11.88 36.05 -58.88
C ASP A 176 -11.70 34.77 -58.05
N SER A 177 -10.90 34.82 -56.97
CA SER A 177 -10.55 33.69 -56.10
C SER A 177 -9.88 32.51 -56.79
N LYS A 178 -9.35 32.69 -58.01
CA LYS A 178 -8.69 31.62 -58.78
C LYS A 178 -7.18 31.62 -58.62
N HIS A 179 -6.58 32.73 -58.22
CA HIS A 179 -5.13 32.89 -58.15
C HIS A 179 -4.69 33.34 -56.75
N LEU A 180 -3.54 32.84 -56.33
CA LEU A 180 -2.89 33.12 -55.06
C LEU A 180 -1.52 33.74 -55.33
N ARG A 181 -1.26 34.93 -54.79
CA ARG A 181 0.07 35.53 -54.78
C ARG A 181 0.65 35.46 -53.37
N ILE A 182 1.81 34.81 -53.24
CA ILE A 182 2.51 34.65 -51.96
C ILE A 182 3.43 35.85 -51.70
N ALA A 183 3.50 36.31 -50.45
CA ALA A 183 4.40 37.38 -50.03
C ALA A 183 5.88 36.95 -50.20
N PRO A 184 6.77 37.82 -50.70
CA PRO A 184 8.19 37.49 -50.85
C PRO A 184 8.92 37.15 -49.54
N SER A 185 8.34 37.50 -48.39
CA SER A 185 8.88 37.21 -47.06
C SER A 185 8.51 35.82 -46.53
N ALA A 186 7.62 35.09 -47.20
CA ALA A 186 7.14 33.80 -46.73
C ALA A 186 8.27 32.75 -46.70
N ASP A 187 8.33 31.95 -45.63
CA ASP A 187 9.32 30.86 -45.52
C ASP A 187 8.88 29.65 -46.35
N LEU A 188 9.40 29.56 -47.58
CA LEU A 188 9.08 28.47 -48.50
C LEU A 188 10.14 27.38 -48.44
N LYS A 189 10.18 26.63 -47.35
CA LYS A 189 10.95 25.40 -47.26
C LYS A 189 10.02 24.19 -47.18
N PRO A 190 10.43 23.03 -47.72
CA PRO A 190 9.72 21.78 -47.45
C PRO A 190 9.49 21.57 -45.95
N GLN A 191 8.30 21.06 -45.61
CA GLN A 191 7.79 20.81 -44.25
C GLN A 191 7.50 22.06 -43.39
N THR A 192 7.60 23.27 -43.94
CA THR A 192 7.24 24.48 -43.18
C THR A 192 5.74 24.51 -42.89
N TRP A 193 5.39 24.79 -41.63
CA TRP A 193 4.02 24.83 -41.11
C TRP A 193 3.22 23.53 -41.29
N ILE A 194 3.91 22.41 -41.51
CA ILE A 194 3.34 21.07 -41.52
C ILE A 194 3.73 20.39 -40.21
N ARG A 195 2.76 19.79 -39.52
CA ARG A 195 2.96 18.88 -38.41
C ARG A 195 3.10 17.47 -39.02
N PRO A 196 4.31 16.90 -39.07
CA PRO A 196 4.52 15.61 -39.72
C PRO A 196 3.77 14.50 -38.98
N MET A 197 3.36 13.48 -39.74
CA MET A 197 2.82 12.24 -39.22
C MET A 197 3.77 11.65 -38.14
N GLY A 198 3.21 11.24 -37.00
CA GLY A 198 3.95 10.63 -35.90
C GLY A 198 4.91 11.55 -35.15
N CYS A 199 4.91 12.87 -35.39
CA CYS A 199 5.89 13.76 -34.78
C CYS A 199 5.68 14.01 -33.28
N ASP A 200 4.44 13.94 -32.79
CA ASP A 200 4.14 14.17 -31.37
C ASP A 200 4.37 12.89 -30.57
N ILE A 201 3.91 11.76 -31.11
CA ILE A 201 4.10 10.44 -30.53
C ILE A 201 4.47 9.47 -31.67
N PRO A 202 5.73 9.04 -31.76
CA PRO A 202 6.17 8.09 -32.78
C PRO A 202 5.49 6.73 -32.65
N PRO A 203 5.32 5.99 -33.75
CA PRO A 203 4.86 4.61 -33.69
C PRO A 203 5.79 3.75 -32.82
N ASP A 204 5.25 2.68 -32.25
CA ASP A 204 5.92 1.71 -31.38
C ASP A 204 6.49 2.29 -30.06
N SER A 205 6.26 3.58 -29.78
CA SER A 205 6.64 4.18 -28.50
C SER A 205 5.71 3.73 -27.37
N VAL A 206 6.27 3.56 -26.17
CA VAL A 206 5.49 3.32 -24.95
C VAL A 206 4.89 4.64 -24.50
N VAL A 207 3.57 4.77 -24.69
CA VAL A 207 2.80 5.97 -24.33
C VAL A 207 2.48 5.98 -22.84
N LEU A 208 2.10 4.82 -22.29
CA LEU A 208 1.86 4.61 -20.87
C LEU A 208 2.50 3.30 -20.45
N ALA A 209 3.17 3.30 -19.31
CA ALA A 209 3.84 2.12 -18.79
C ALA A 209 2.89 1.21 -17.99
N LYS A 210 3.13 -0.09 -18.05
CA LYS A 210 2.56 -1.08 -17.15
C LYS A 210 2.76 -0.65 -15.70
N GLY A 211 1.72 -0.84 -14.88
CA GLY A 211 1.73 -0.46 -13.46
C GLY A 211 1.33 0.99 -13.20
N GLN A 212 1.23 1.83 -14.23
CA GLN A 212 0.74 3.20 -14.10
C GLN A 212 -0.77 3.23 -13.81
N THR A 213 -1.18 4.13 -12.92
CA THR A 213 -2.60 4.42 -12.65
C THR A 213 -3.17 5.28 -13.78
N ILE A 214 -4.34 4.91 -14.27
CA ILE A 214 -5.06 5.63 -15.33
C ILE A 214 -5.73 6.86 -14.73
N ASP A 215 -5.21 8.04 -15.08
CA ASP A 215 -5.80 9.34 -14.78
C ASP A 215 -6.55 9.91 -16.03
N PRO A 216 -7.17 11.10 -15.95
CA PRO A 216 -7.85 11.68 -17.11
C PRO A 216 -6.97 11.90 -18.34
N VAL A 217 -5.68 12.17 -18.15
CA VAL A 217 -4.73 12.40 -19.27
C VAL A 217 -4.36 11.07 -19.92
N ALA A 218 -4.15 10.02 -19.12
CA ALA A 218 -3.90 8.66 -19.59
C ALA A 218 -5.05 8.15 -20.46
N ILE A 219 -6.31 8.49 -20.16
CA ILE A 219 -7.45 8.16 -21.03
C ILE A 219 -7.30 8.80 -22.41
N GLY A 220 -6.92 10.09 -22.48
CA GLY A 220 -6.68 10.77 -23.75
C GLY A 220 -5.55 10.14 -24.55
N LEU A 221 -4.48 9.74 -23.86
CA LEU A 221 -3.33 9.07 -24.48
C LEU A 221 -3.67 7.67 -25.00
N ILE A 222 -4.49 6.90 -24.29
CA ILE A 222 -5.04 5.62 -24.77
C ILE A 222 -5.85 5.81 -26.05
N LEU A 223 -6.68 6.86 -26.10
CA LEU A 223 -7.49 7.16 -27.27
C LEU A 223 -6.60 7.58 -28.46
N GLN A 224 -5.59 8.41 -28.21
CA GLN A 224 -4.62 8.82 -29.23
C GLN A 224 -3.74 7.67 -29.72
N SER A 225 -3.46 6.67 -28.89
CA SER A 225 -2.59 5.54 -29.26
C SER A 225 -3.21 4.58 -30.28
N GLY A 226 -4.50 4.76 -30.61
CA GLY A 226 -5.22 3.91 -31.58
C GLY A 226 -5.48 2.49 -31.09
N VAL A 227 -5.45 2.25 -29.77
CA VAL A 227 -5.72 0.92 -29.20
C VAL A 227 -7.22 0.70 -29.03
N GLU A 228 -7.73 -0.45 -29.48
CA GLU A 228 -9.14 -0.82 -29.34
C GLU A 228 -9.47 -1.40 -27.96
N THR A 229 -8.45 -1.95 -27.30
CA THR A 229 -8.59 -2.59 -25.99
C THR A 229 -7.50 -2.14 -25.04
N VAL A 230 -7.86 -2.10 -23.76
CA VAL A 230 -6.91 -1.82 -22.67
C VAL A 230 -7.03 -2.91 -21.63
N THR A 231 -5.90 -3.49 -21.26
CA THR A 231 -5.83 -4.49 -20.20
C THR A 231 -5.43 -3.83 -18.89
N VAL A 232 -6.29 -3.93 -17.88
CA VAL A 232 -6.05 -3.41 -16.53
C VAL A 232 -5.99 -4.54 -15.51
N LYS A 233 -5.40 -4.28 -14.34
CA LYS A 233 -5.47 -5.18 -13.19
C LYS A 233 -6.94 -5.35 -12.77
N ARG A 234 -7.34 -6.58 -12.47
CA ARG A 234 -8.64 -6.88 -11.89
C ARG A 234 -8.75 -6.25 -10.51
N ARG A 235 -9.95 -5.75 -10.20
CA ARG A 235 -10.32 -5.25 -8.87
C ARG A 235 -10.37 -6.38 -7.86
N THR A 236 -9.80 -6.18 -6.68
CA THR A 236 -9.91 -7.15 -5.56
C THR A 236 -11.36 -7.30 -5.14
N LYS A 237 -11.91 -8.51 -5.15
CA LYS A 237 -13.28 -8.74 -4.69
C LYS A 237 -13.31 -8.82 -3.17
N VAL A 238 -14.06 -7.92 -2.55
CA VAL A 238 -14.16 -7.80 -1.09
C VAL A 238 -15.60 -8.06 -0.66
N GLY A 239 -15.83 -9.25 -0.11
CA GLY A 239 -17.14 -9.68 0.37
C GLY A 239 -17.47 -9.11 1.74
N VAL A 240 -18.70 -8.65 1.95
CA VAL A 240 -19.17 -8.17 3.26
C VAL A 240 -20.39 -8.97 3.71
N LEU A 241 -20.25 -9.64 4.87
CA LEU A 241 -21.27 -10.49 5.48
C LEU A 241 -21.59 -9.97 6.91
N SER A 242 -22.84 -9.61 7.18
CA SER A 242 -23.25 -9.29 8.55
C SER A 242 -23.75 -10.56 9.27
N THR A 243 -23.40 -10.72 10.54
CA THR A 243 -23.80 -11.85 11.37
C THR A 243 -24.56 -11.34 12.60
N GLY A 244 -25.69 -11.95 12.94
CA GLY A 244 -26.37 -11.64 14.20
C GLY A 244 -27.86 -11.96 14.20
N ASN A 245 -28.31 -12.58 15.29
CA ASN A 245 -29.71 -12.85 15.52
C ASN A 245 -30.56 -11.61 15.78
N GLU A 246 -29.97 -10.50 16.19
CA GLU A 246 -30.63 -9.21 16.36
C GLU A 246 -30.94 -8.50 15.03
N LEU A 247 -30.32 -8.90 13.92
CA LEU A 247 -30.45 -8.19 12.66
C LEU A 247 -31.84 -8.39 12.03
N LEU A 248 -32.42 -7.28 11.53
CA LEU A 248 -33.62 -7.26 10.72
C LEU A 248 -33.32 -7.73 9.30
N LEU A 249 -33.95 -8.83 8.89
CA LEU A 249 -33.87 -9.36 7.53
C LEU A 249 -34.84 -8.64 6.58
N ASP A 250 -35.98 -8.18 7.11
CA ASP A 250 -37.02 -7.51 6.36
C ASP A 250 -37.46 -6.24 7.11
N SER A 251 -37.15 -5.08 6.53
CA SER A 251 -37.52 -3.77 7.08
C SER A 251 -38.98 -3.39 6.86
N SER A 252 -39.73 -4.15 6.05
CA SER A 252 -41.16 -3.94 5.83
C SER A 252 -42.02 -4.50 6.97
N LEU A 253 -41.46 -5.36 7.83
CA LEU A 253 -42.16 -5.93 8.97
C LEU A 253 -42.57 -4.86 9.99
N PRO A 254 -43.78 -4.95 10.56
CA PRO A 254 -44.26 -3.98 11.52
C PRO A 254 -43.43 -3.99 12.82
N LYS A 255 -43.38 -2.84 13.51
CA LYS A 255 -42.63 -2.69 14.77
C LYS A 255 -43.03 -3.68 15.87
N SER A 256 -44.27 -4.16 15.84
CA SER A 256 -44.79 -5.18 16.77
C SER A 256 -44.08 -6.52 16.63
N GLU A 257 -43.61 -6.86 15.43
CA GLU A 257 -42.98 -8.16 15.11
C GLU A 257 -41.44 -8.09 15.13
N THR A 258 -40.88 -6.90 15.35
CA THR A 258 -39.44 -6.62 15.27
C THR A 258 -38.82 -6.21 16.61
N LYS A 259 -39.49 -6.53 17.72
CA LYS A 259 -38.99 -6.23 19.07
C LYS A 259 -37.63 -6.93 19.31
N GLY A 260 -36.65 -6.16 19.80
CA GLY A 260 -35.29 -6.66 20.03
C GLY A 260 -34.45 -6.81 18.75
N LYS A 261 -34.97 -6.37 17.61
CA LYS A 261 -34.24 -6.36 16.34
C LYS A 261 -33.74 -4.96 16.00
N ILE A 262 -32.64 -4.89 15.26
CA ILE A 262 -32.04 -3.66 14.76
C ILE A 262 -31.74 -3.78 13.26
N PRO A 263 -31.76 -2.67 12.50
CA PRO A 263 -31.35 -2.72 11.10
C PRO A 263 -29.86 -3.05 10.97
N ASP A 264 -29.52 -3.83 9.94
CA ASP A 264 -28.13 -4.03 9.54
C ASP A 264 -27.59 -2.74 8.92
N VAL A 265 -26.76 -2.04 9.70
CA VAL A 265 -26.11 -0.80 9.26
C VAL A 265 -24.66 -1.03 8.80
N ASN A 266 -23.99 -2.07 9.30
CA ASN A 266 -22.58 -2.27 9.04
C ASN A 266 -22.33 -2.63 7.58
N ARG A 267 -23.06 -3.61 7.06
CA ARG A 267 -22.85 -4.07 5.68
C ARG A 267 -23.09 -2.97 4.65
N PRO A 268 -24.20 -2.20 4.69
CA PRO A 268 -24.37 -1.05 3.79
C PRO A 268 -23.25 0.01 3.93
N ILE A 269 -22.82 0.33 5.16
CA ILE A 269 -21.72 1.28 5.39
C ILE A 269 -20.42 0.78 4.79
N LEU A 270 -20.07 -0.49 5.01
CA LEU A 270 -18.82 -1.07 4.55
C LEU A 270 -18.80 -1.27 3.04
N LEU A 271 -19.89 -1.74 2.43
CA LEU A 271 -20.03 -1.82 0.97
C LEU A 271 -19.85 -0.44 0.34
N SER A 272 -20.54 0.58 0.87
CA SER A 272 -20.43 1.96 0.39
C SER A 272 -19.02 2.51 0.57
N LEU A 273 -18.38 2.25 1.72
CA LEU A 273 -17.00 2.66 1.98
C LEU A 273 -16.03 2.02 0.98
N LEU A 274 -16.14 0.71 0.75
CA LEU A 274 -15.31 0.01 -0.23
C LEU A 274 -15.54 0.56 -1.64
N SER A 275 -16.77 0.93 -2.02
CA SER A 275 -17.04 1.60 -3.30
C SER A 275 -16.32 2.94 -3.43
N THR A 276 -16.08 3.68 -2.33
CA THR A 276 -15.30 4.94 -2.39
C THR A 276 -13.83 4.72 -2.72
N TYR A 277 -13.32 3.50 -2.62
CA TYR A 277 -11.95 3.17 -3.03
C TYR A 277 -11.82 3.02 -4.55
N GLY A 278 -12.91 3.22 -5.31
CA GLY A 278 -12.90 3.23 -6.76
C GLY A 278 -12.49 1.88 -7.34
N ASN A 279 -11.61 1.88 -8.35
CA ASN A 279 -11.15 0.67 -9.01
C ASN A 279 -10.11 -0.14 -8.21
N CYS A 280 -9.83 0.22 -6.96
CA CYS A 280 -9.01 -0.61 -6.08
C CYS A 280 -9.69 -1.94 -5.71
N CYS A 281 -11.02 -1.93 -5.54
CA CYS A 281 -11.77 -3.13 -5.15
C CYS A 281 -13.19 -3.16 -5.70
N GLU A 282 -13.75 -4.36 -5.76
CA GLU A 282 -15.15 -4.63 -6.08
C GLU A 282 -15.86 -5.13 -4.82
N PRO A 283 -16.75 -4.34 -4.21
CA PRO A 283 -17.52 -4.77 -3.05
C PRO A 283 -18.54 -5.85 -3.47
N VAL A 284 -18.59 -6.95 -2.73
CA VAL A 284 -19.55 -8.04 -2.94
C VAL A 284 -20.46 -8.12 -1.71
N ASP A 285 -21.76 -7.93 -1.93
CA ASP A 285 -22.77 -8.07 -0.87
C ASP A 285 -23.06 -9.55 -0.62
N LEU A 286 -22.59 -10.08 0.51
CA LEU A 286 -22.82 -11.46 0.92
C LEU A 286 -24.08 -11.60 1.80
N GLY A 287 -24.80 -10.50 2.03
CA GLY A 287 -26.02 -10.47 2.82
C GLY A 287 -25.76 -10.68 4.32
N THR A 288 -26.68 -11.43 4.94
CA THR A 288 -26.72 -11.60 6.39
C THR A 288 -26.89 -13.08 6.75
N VAL A 289 -26.20 -13.54 7.78
CA VAL A 289 -26.36 -14.90 8.33
C VAL A 289 -26.68 -14.85 9.82
N ARG A 290 -27.49 -15.80 10.29
CA ARG A 290 -27.79 -15.94 11.73
C ARG A 290 -26.64 -16.64 12.45
N ASP A 291 -26.43 -16.29 13.70
CA ASP A 291 -25.37 -16.81 14.59
C ASP A 291 -25.87 -17.90 15.54
N ASP A 292 -26.94 -18.61 15.15
CA ASP A 292 -27.50 -19.77 15.86
C ASP A 292 -27.07 -21.13 15.30
N ASN A 293 -26.46 -21.17 14.10
CA ASN A 293 -26.02 -22.39 13.45
C ASN A 293 -24.60 -22.27 12.88
N VAL A 294 -23.66 -22.97 13.53
CA VAL A 294 -22.24 -23.01 13.19
C VAL A 294 -21.99 -23.57 11.79
N ASP A 295 -22.66 -24.67 11.41
CA ASP A 295 -22.41 -25.33 10.13
C ASP A 295 -22.99 -24.52 8.95
N ALA A 296 -24.15 -23.90 9.12
CA ALA A 296 -24.73 -23.01 8.11
C ALA A 296 -23.87 -21.75 7.90
N MET A 297 -23.33 -21.17 8.98
CA MET A 297 -22.38 -20.06 8.87
C MET A 297 -21.08 -20.49 8.17
N ALA A 298 -20.53 -21.66 8.50
CA ALA A 298 -19.34 -22.19 7.84
C ALA A 298 -19.57 -22.38 6.33
N GLN A 299 -20.70 -22.96 5.93
CA GLN A 299 -21.06 -23.11 4.51
C GLN A 299 -21.17 -21.75 3.79
N THR A 300 -21.79 -20.76 4.45
CA THR A 300 -21.92 -19.40 3.90
C THR A 300 -20.56 -18.76 3.68
N VAL A 301 -19.65 -18.88 4.65
CA VAL A 301 -18.28 -18.35 4.55
C VAL A 301 -17.51 -19.07 3.45
N LEU A 302 -17.55 -20.40 3.40
CA LEU A 302 -16.86 -21.19 2.37
C LEU A 302 -17.34 -20.82 0.95
N HIS A 303 -18.64 -20.67 0.75
CA HIS A 303 -19.17 -20.22 -0.54
C HIS A 303 -18.75 -18.80 -0.89
N ALA A 304 -18.71 -17.89 0.09
CA ALA A 304 -18.20 -16.54 -0.11
C ALA A 304 -16.72 -16.52 -0.51
N LEU A 305 -15.91 -17.45 0.02
CA LEU A 305 -14.48 -17.58 -0.30
C LEU A 305 -14.22 -18.04 -1.74
N GLU A 306 -15.20 -18.69 -2.39
CA GLU A 306 -15.13 -19.05 -3.82
C GLU A 306 -15.25 -17.82 -4.73
N GLN A 307 -15.87 -16.74 -4.23
CA GLN A 307 -16.21 -15.56 -5.03
C GLN A 307 -15.38 -14.32 -4.67
N CYS A 308 -14.76 -14.31 -3.49
CA CYS A 308 -14.06 -13.15 -2.93
C CYS A 308 -12.58 -13.42 -2.66
N ASP A 309 -11.76 -12.38 -2.76
CA ASP A 309 -10.34 -12.45 -2.37
C ASP A 309 -10.16 -12.15 -0.87
N VAL A 310 -11.01 -11.26 -0.37
CA VAL A 310 -11.06 -10.82 1.02
C VAL A 310 -12.51 -10.89 1.50
N ILE A 311 -12.73 -11.41 2.72
CA ILE A 311 -14.03 -11.39 3.37
C ILE A 311 -13.97 -10.51 4.61
N ILE A 312 -14.99 -9.69 4.79
CA ILE A 312 -15.27 -8.95 6.01
C ILE A 312 -16.54 -9.52 6.61
N THR A 313 -16.48 -10.03 7.84
CA THR A 313 -17.68 -10.32 8.63
C THR A 313 -17.89 -9.25 9.69
N THR A 314 -19.13 -8.96 10.08
CA THR A 314 -19.41 -8.03 11.19
C THR A 314 -20.41 -8.61 12.18
N GLY A 315 -20.07 -8.52 13.48
CA GLY A 315 -20.85 -9.17 14.55
C GLY A 315 -20.27 -10.54 14.96
N GLY A 316 -20.79 -11.13 16.04
CA GLY A 316 -20.45 -12.52 16.45
C GLY A 316 -18.98 -12.80 16.83
N VAL A 317 -18.18 -11.77 17.17
CA VAL A 317 -16.73 -11.86 17.41
C VAL A 317 -16.29 -11.49 18.84
N SER A 318 -17.24 -11.27 19.76
CA SER A 318 -16.91 -10.81 21.12
C SER A 318 -16.50 -11.96 22.07
N MET A 319 -17.17 -12.10 23.21
CA MET A 319 -16.82 -13.05 24.29
C MET A 319 -18.09 -13.70 24.88
N GLY A 320 -19.23 -13.52 24.23
CA GLY A 320 -20.49 -14.14 24.58
C GLY A 320 -20.54 -15.57 24.06
N GLU A 321 -21.41 -16.38 24.67
CA GLU A 321 -21.63 -17.78 24.30
C GLU A 321 -22.10 -17.96 22.85
N THR A 322 -22.63 -16.90 22.23
CA THR A 322 -23.11 -16.87 20.85
C THR A 322 -22.08 -16.31 19.85
N ASP A 323 -20.90 -15.88 20.30
CA ASP A 323 -19.84 -15.36 19.43
C ASP A 323 -19.07 -16.50 18.74
N ILE A 324 -19.74 -17.13 17.77
CA ILE A 324 -19.25 -18.35 17.09
C ILE A 324 -18.33 -18.06 15.90
N VAL A 325 -18.16 -16.81 15.47
CA VAL A 325 -17.47 -16.51 14.19
C VAL A 325 -16.01 -16.97 14.21
N GLN A 326 -15.27 -16.74 15.30
CA GLN A 326 -13.90 -17.22 15.40
C GLN A 326 -13.83 -18.76 15.36
N HIS A 327 -14.74 -19.44 16.06
CA HIS A 327 -14.83 -20.90 16.06
C HIS A 327 -15.14 -21.44 14.66
N VAL A 328 -16.08 -20.82 13.95
CA VAL A 328 -16.40 -21.15 12.55
C VAL A 328 -15.17 -21.01 11.66
N LEU A 329 -14.51 -19.84 11.70
CA LEU A 329 -13.37 -19.56 10.82
C LEU A 329 -12.18 -20.48 11.07
N VAL A 330 -11.86 -20.78 12.33
CA VAL A 330 -10.69 -21.58 12.70
C VAL A 330 -11.02 -23.07 12.61
N ASP A 331 -12.03 -23.52 13.34
CA ASP A 331 -12.25 -24.95 13.58
C ASP A 331 -13.08 -25.61 12.47
N LYS A 332 -14.00 -24.88 11.82
CA LYS A 332 -14.85 -25.42 10.73
C LYS A 332 -14.29 -25.14 9.35
N CYS A 333 -13.72 -23.96 9.13
CA CYS A 333 -13.12 -23.59 7.84
C CYS A 333 -11.62 -23.91 7.75
N GLY A 334 -10.98 -24.42 8.81
CA GLY A 334 -9.55 -24.74 8.81
C GLY A 334 -8.65 -23.51 8.78
N GLY A 335 -9.14 -22.36 9.27
CA GLY A 335 -8.43 -21.10 9.23
C GLY A 335 -7.26 -21.02 10.21
N THR A 336 -6.23 -20.29 9.84
CA THR A 336 -5.11 -19.93 10.71
C THR A 336 -5.40 -18.58 11.37
N LEU A 337 -5.55 -18.57 12.70
CA LEU A 337 -5.76 -17.36 13.50
C LEU A 337 -4.44 -16.60 13.67
N HIS A 338 -4.41 -15.35 13.22
CA HIS A 338 -3.25 -14.46 13.41
C HIS A 338 -3.39 -13.64 14.69
N PHE A 339 -4.57 -13.05 14.90
CA PHE A 339 -4.94 -12.43 16.16
C PHE A 339 -6.46 -12.43 16.32
N GLY A 340 -6.94 -12.52 17.57
CA GLY A 340 -8.38 -12.42 17.89
C GLY A 340 -8.77 -11.11 18.59
N ARG A 341 -7.79 -10.31 19.02
CA ARG A 341 -8.01 -9.09 19.78
C ARG A 341 -6.96 -8.03 19.55
N MET A 342 -7.40 -6.77 19.54
CA MET A 342 -6.53 -5.61 19.44
C MET A 342 -6.55 -4.74 20.70
N ASN A 343 -5.39 -4.18 21.04
CA ASN A 343 -5.22 -3.20 22.10
C ASN A 343 -5.63 -1.79 21.63
N MET A 344 -6.93 -1.61 21.39
CA MET A 344 -7.47 -0.34 20.91
C MET A 344 -8.91 -0.06 21.36
N LYS A 345 -9.30 1.19 21.17
CA LYS A 345 -10.67 1.70 21.30
C LYS A 345 -10.98 2.64 20.14
N PRO A 346 -12.12 2.48 19.45
CA PRO A 346 -12.98 1.30 19.41
C PRO A 346 -12.28 0.13 18.68
N GLY A 347 -12.82 -1.10 18.69
CA GLY A 347 -12.28 -2.20 17.87
C GLY A 347 -11.65 -3.42 18.58
N LYS A 348 -11.74 -3.53 19.92
CA LYS A 348 -11.08 -4.62 20.69
C LYS A 348 -11.28 -6.04 20.12
N PRO A 349 -12.51 -6.53 19.85
CA PRO A 349 -12.73 -7.92 19.46
C PRO A 349 -12.61 -8.11 17.94
N THR A 350 -11.54 -7.59 17.34
CA THR A 350 -11.29 -7.78 15.91
C THR A 350 -10.41 -8.99 15.71
N THR A 351 -10.81 -9.85 14.80
CA THR A 351 -10.14 -11.11 14.49
C THR A 351 -9.67 -11.11 13.03
N PHE A 352 -8.44 -11.59 12.81
CA PHE A 352 -7.86 -11.77 11.48
C PHE A 352 -7.41 -13.22 11.29
N VAL A 353 -7.88 -13.82 10.21
CA VAL A 353 -7.69 -15.24 9.90
C VAL A 353 -7.35 -15.37 8.41
N THR A 354 -6.43 -16.27 8.09
CA THR A 354 -6.28 -16.77 6.70
C THR A 354 -6.96 -18.12 6.58
N VAL A 355 -7.84 -18.29 5.60
CA VAL A 355 -8.60 -19.53 5.40
C VAL A 355 -8.14 -20.21 4.11
N PRO A 356 -7.79 -21.51 4.13
CA PRO A 356 -7.46 -22.26 2.92
C PRO A 356 -8.71 -22.47 2.05
N VAL A 357 -8.54 -22.44 0.73
CA VAL A 357 -9.60 -22.74 -0.25
C VAL A 357 -9.23 -23.95 -1.11
N THR A 358 -10.20 -24.44 -1.90
CA THR A 358 -10.11 -25.73 -2.61
C THR A 358 -8.96 -25.84 -3.60
N ASP A 359 -8.48 -24.72 -4.15
CA ASP A 359 -7.33 -24.67 -5.06
C ASP A 359 -5.96 -24.68 -4.34
N GLY A 360 -5.96 -24.80 -3.00
CA GLY A 360 -4.77 -24.78 -2.16
C GLY A 360 -4.25 -23.39 -1.80
N SER A 361 -4.82 -22.32 -2.38
CA SER A 361 -4.52 -20.95 -1.97
C SER A 361 -5.17 -20.62 -0.63
N LYS A 362 -4.81 -19.45 -0.06
CA LYS A 362 -5.44 -18.92 1.15
C LYS A 362 -6.09 -17.58 0.84
N LYS A 363 -7.17 -17.28 1.54
CA LYS A 363 -7.91 -16.03 1.45
C LYS A 363 -7.95 -15.34 2.80
N LEU A 364 -8.07 -14.02 2.78
CA LEU A 364 -8.05 -13.19 3.99
C LEU A 364 -9.46 -13.00 4.54
N VAL A 365 -9.64 -13.24 5.83
CA VAL A 365 -10.91 -13.01 6.52
C VAL A 365 -10.71 -12.09 7.73
N PHE A 366 -11.45 -10.99 7.72
CA PHE A 366 -11.50 -10.01 8.80
C PHE A 366 -12.85 -10.10 9.49
N ALA A 367 -12.86 -10.59 10.73
CA ALA A 367 -14.06 -10.65 11.53
C ALA A 367 -14.10 -9.45 12.48
N LEU A 368 -14.96 -8.49 12.14
CA LEU A 368 -15.01 -7.16 12.75
C LEU A 368 -16.12 -7.05 13.80
N PRO A 369 -15.98 -6.14 14.79
CA PRO A 369 -16.98 -6.01 15.85
C PRO A 369 -18.33 -5.51 15.29
N GLY A 370 -19.45 -6.00 15.86
CA GLY A 370 -20.80 -5.60 15.43
C GLY A 370 -21.16 -4.13 15.68
N ASN A 371 -20.38 -3.42 16.52
CA ASN A 371 -20.56 -1.97 16.73
C ASN A 371 -20.15 -1.18 15.47
N PRO A 372 -21.01 -0.31 14.90
CA PRO A 372 -20.75 0.30 13.60
C PRO A 372 -19.46 1.11 13.52
N VAL A 373 -19.16 1.90 14.55
CA VAL A 373 -17.92 2.69 14.55
C VAL A 373 -16.69 1.79 14.60
N SER A 374 -16.77 0.70 15.37
CA SER A 374 -15.68 -0.27 15.45
C SER A 374 -15.43 -0.92 14.09
N ALA A 375 -16.48 -1.41 13.43
CA ALA A 375 -16.37 -2.05 12.12
C ALA A 375 -15.71 -1.11 11.11
N THR A 376 -16.22 0.12 10.96
CA THR A 376 -15.66 1.11 10.02
C THR A 376 -14.21 1.47 10.33
N VAL A 377 -13.88 1.72 11.61
CA VAL A 377 -12.50 2.04 12.02
C VAL A 377 -11.55 0.87 11.74
N CYS A 378 -11.96 -0.36 12.03
CA CYS A 378 -11.15 -1.55 11.76
C CYS A 378 -10.99 -1.83 10.25
N THR A 379 -12.02 -1.58 9.42
CA THR A 379 -11.90 -1.63 7.96
C THR A 379 -10.86 -0.62 7.46
N GLN A 380 -10.90 0.61 7.97
CA GLN A 380 -9.93 1.63 7.62
C GLN A 380 -8.52 1.27 8.04
N LEU A 381 -8.33 0.76 9.27
CA LEU A 381 -7.00 0.46 9.80
C LEU A 381 -6.38 -0.82 9.23
N LEU A 382 -7.17 -1.87 8.99
CA LEU A 382 -6.66 -3.21 8.64
C LEU A 382 -6.96 -3.59 7.19
N VAL A 383 -8.21 -3.43 6.76
CA VAL A 383 -8.66 -3.94 5.46
C VAL A 383 -8.21 -3.02 4.31
N LYS A 384 -8.28 -1.70 4.50
CA LYS A 384 -7.86 -0.75 3.46
C LYS A 384 -6.38 -0.90 3.08
N PRO A 385 -5.41 -0.97 4.01
CA PRO A 385 -4.01 -1.20 3.63
C PRO A 385 -3.79 -2.51 2.85
N CYS A 386 -4.52 -3.57 3.21
CA CYS A 386 -4.52 -4.83 2.46
C CYS A 386 -5.03 -4.65 1.03
N ILE A 387 -6.17 -3.97 0.84
CA ILE A 387 -6.72 -3.69 -0.50
C ILE A 387 -5.77 -2.83 -1.32
N ASP A 388 -5.21 -1.77 -0.72
CA ASP A 388 -4.26 -0.89 -1.39
C ASP A 388 -3.05 -1.69 -1.89
N LEU A 389 -2.54 -2.63 -1.09
CA LEU A 389 -1.44 -3.52 -1.46
C LEU A 389 -1.83 -4.54 -2.54
N TYR A 390 -3.01 -5.15 -2.48
CA TYR A 390 -3.49 -6.00 -3.58
C TYR A 390 -3.57 -5.23 -4.91
N PHE A 391 -4.08 -4.00 -4.84
CA PHE A 391 -4.28 -3.15 -6.00
C PHE A 391 -2.93 -2.73 -6.61
N GLN A 392 -2.05 -2.16 -5.79
CA GLN A 392 -0.69 -1.77 -6.21
C GLN A 392 0.11 -2.99 -6.66
N GLY A 393 -0.15 -4.16 -6.08
CA GLY A 393 0.69 -5.35 -6.17
C GLY A 393 1.95 -5.19 -5.32
N ILE A 394 2.84 -6.18 -5.39
CA ILE A 394 4.18 -6.03 -4.83
C ILE A 394 4.85 -4.90 -5.61
N PRO A 395 5.33 -3.83 -4.94
CA PRO A 395 5.96 -2.72 -5.63
C PRO A 395 7.05 -3.22 -6.59
N ASP A 396 6.90 -2.95 -7.88
CA ASP A 396 7.98 -3.14 -8.86
C ASP A 396 9.02 -2.06 -8.58
N LEU A 397 9.85 -2.35 -7.61
CA LEU A 397 10.88 -1.46 -7.13
C LEU A 397 12.04 -1.53 -8.10
N GLN A 398 11.86 -1.18 -9.37
CA GLN A 398 12.88 -0.86 -10.41
C GLN A 398 14.34 -1.17 -10.02
N GLY A 399 14.68 -2.44 -9.75
CA GLY A 399 16.00 -2.87 -9.26
C GLY A 399 16.49 -2.36 -7.88
N ARG A 400 15.68 -1.66 -7.08
CA ARG A 400 16.01 -1.13 -5.73
C ARG A 400 15.97 -2.20 -4.64
N ILE A 401 15.05 -3.16 -4.72
CA ILE A 401 15.16 -4.37 -3.91
C ILE A 401 16.07 -5.30 -4.69
N LYS A 402 17.31 -5.46 -4.20
CA LYS A 402 18.13 -6.59 -4.62
C LYS A 402 17.41 -7.81 -4.07
N ILE A 403 16.72 -8.58 -4.93
CA ILE A 403 16.13 -9.86 -4.53
C ILE A 403 17.23 -10.65 -3.85
N ALA A 404 17.17 -10.72 -2.52
CA ALA A 404 18.12 -11.46 -1.73
C ALA A 404 17.88 -12.94 -2.04
N LYS A 405 18.90 -13.79 -1.85
CA LYS A 405 18.70 -15.24 -1.94
C LYS A 405 17.73 -15.77 -0.86
N ASP A 406 17.39 -14.94 0.13
CA ASP A 406 16.49 -15.23 1.24
C ASP A 406 15.12 -14.56 1.03
N GLU A 407 14.08 -15.39 0.93
CA GLU A 407 12.67 -15.00 0.85
C GLU A 407 12.27 -14.12 2.04
N THR A 408 12.73 -14.46 3.25
CA THR A 408 12.36 -13.75 4.48
C THR A 408 12.84 -12.30 4.45
N GLN A 409 14.08 -12.07 3.99
CA GLN A 409 14.65 -10.73 3.88
C GLN A 409 13.93 -9.90 2.82
N THR A 410 13.67 -10.50 1.65
CA THR A 410 12.96 -9.83 0.55
C THR A 410 11.56 -9.40 0.98
N MET A 411 10.84 -10.28 1.68
CA MET A 411 9.52 -10.00 2.25
C MET A 411 9.54 -8.86 3.28
N GLN A 412 10.59 -8.78 4.12
CA GLN A 412 10.77 -7.68 5.06
C GLN A 412 11.04 -6.35 4.36
N GLU A 413 11.88 -6.34 3.32
CA GLU A 413 12.16 -5.14 2.54
C GLU A 413 10.92 -4.62 1.82
N ILE A 414 10.17 -5.52 1.15
CA ILE A 414 8.87 -5.19 0.53
C ILE A 414 7.96 -4.55 1.59
N PHE A 415 7.82 -5.19 2.75
CA PHE A 415 6.99 -4.69 3.83
C PHE A 415 7.39 -3.28 4.30
N GLN A 416 8.69 -2.99 4.47
CA GLN A 416 9.16 -1.68 4.91
C GLN A 416 8.90 -0.57 3.88
N GLU A 417 8.90 -0.92 2.59
CA GLU A 417 8.59 -0.01 1.49
C GLU A 417 7.09 0.13 1.22
N THR A 418 6.27 -0.80 1.72
CA THR A 418 4.82 -0.70 1.59
C THR A 418 4.29 0.56 2.27
N CYS A 419 3.37 1.24 1.58
CA CYS A 419 2.72 2.43 2.10
C CYS A 419 1.43 2.08 2.85
N VAL A 420 1.12 2.90 3.86
CA VAL A 420 -0.09 2.81 4.69
C VAL A 420 -0.82 4.14 4.67
N HIS A 421 -1.62 4.44 5.71
CA HIS A 421 -2.37 5.67 5.85
C HIS A 421 -1.48 6.91 5.66
N PRO A 422 -1.97 7.96 4.97
CA PRO A 422 -1.39 9.28 5.09
C PRO A 422 -1.45 9.75 6.55
N GLU A 423 -0.36 10.33 7.02
CA GLU A 423 -0.19 10.76 8.41
C GLU A 423 0.06 12.26 8.51
N ILE A 424 -0.51 12.91 9.52
CA ILE A 424 -0.18 14.28 9.89
C ILE A 424 -0.02 14.40 11.41
N MET A 425 0.74 15.41 11.85
CA MET A 425 0.74 15.85 13.25
C MET A 425 -0.18 17.05 13.38
N ALA A 426 -1.10 17.02 14.35
CA ALA A 426 -2.06 18.10 14.56
C ALA A 426 -2.19 18.49 16.04
N LYS A 427 -2.44 19.78 16.30
CA LYS A 427 -2.66 20.34 17.64
C LYS A 427 -4.11 20.15 18.09
N LEU A 428 -4.31 19.84 19.36
CA LEU A 428 -5.65 19.77 19.95
C LEU A 428 -6.24 21.16 20.18
N THR A 429 -7.51 21.33 19.81
CA THR A 429 -8.28 22.57 20.11
C THR A 429 -8.86 22.61 21.52
N HIS A 430 -8.96 21.45 22.19
CA HIS A 430 -9.52 21.29 23.53
C HIS A 430 -8.97 20.03 24.22
N ASP A 431 -9.19 19.93 25.52
CA ASP A 431 -8.77 18.76 26.31
C ASP A 431 -9.60 17.52 25.99
N ILE A 432 -8.94 16.36 25.92
CA ILE A 432 -9.58 15.06 25.72
C ILE A 432 -9.20 14.11 26.86
N VAL A 433 -10.19 13.48 27.48
CA VAL A 433 -9.96 12.46 28.52
C VAL A 433 -9.40 11.19 27.87
N LEU A 434 -8.27 10.71 28.38
CA LEU A 434 -7.60 9.52 27.87
C LEU A 434 -8.25 8.24 28.39
N ASP A 435 -8.28 7.19 27.56
CA ASP A 435 -8.67 5.85 28.00
C ASP A 435 -7.65 5.31 28.99
N LYS A 436 -8.09 4.60 30.03
CA LYS A 436 -7.21 4.15 31.12
C LYS A 436 -6.24 3.04 30.71
N LYS A 437 -6.56 2.27 29.67
CA LYS A 437 -5.85 1.02 29.38
C LYS A 437 -5.39 0.89 27.94
N ARG A 438 -6.10 1.50 26.98
CA ARG A 438 -5.91 1.23 25.56
C ARG A 438 -5.61 2.51 24.79
N TYR A 439 -4.99 2.35 23.64
CA TYR A 439 -4.94 3.42 22.64
C TYR A 439 -6.34 3.73 22.13
N GLU A 440 -6.66 5.01 21.97
CA GLU A 440 -7.92 5.45 21.39
C GLU A 440 -7.69 6.06 20.00
N TYR A 441 -8.42 5.55 19.02
CA TYR A 441 -8.52 6.07 17.66
C TYR A 441 -9.73 7.00 17.61
N HIS A 442 -9.48 8.23 18.02
CA HIS A 442 -10.49 9.24 18.27
C HIS A 442 -10.86 9.94 16.95
N ARG A 443 -12.15 10.00 16.62
CA ARG A 443 -12.59 10.60 15.36
C ARG A 443 -12.54 12.12 15.46
N VAL A 444 -11.91 12.76 14.48
CA VAL A 444 -11.68 14.21 14.46
C VAL A 444 -11.99 14.81 13.10
N GLN A 445 -12.37 16.09 13.12
CA GLN A 445 -12.28 17.00 11.99
C GLN A 445 -10.91 17.69 11.99
N ILE A 446 -10.40 18.01 10.81
CA ILE A 446 -9.07 18.57 10.62
C ILE A 446 -9.21 19.96 10.01
N GLU A 447 -8.51 20.93 10.61
CA GLU A 447 -8.45 22.30 10.11
C GLU A 447 -7.00 22.63 9.73
N SER A 448 -6.80 23.14 8.51
CA SER A 448 -5.50 23.64 8.05
C SER A 448 -5.35 25.10 8.44
N MET A 449 -4.22 25.43 9.05
CA MET A 449 -3.91 26.79 9.47
C MET A 449 -3.09 27.53 8.41
N GLU A 450 -3.10 28.86 8.45
CA GLU A 450 -2.31 29.72 7.54
C GLU A 450 -0.79 29.48 7.67
N ASP A 451 -0.32 29.05 8.85
CA ASP A 451 1.09 28.72 9.11
C ASP A 451 1.51 27.33 8.58
N GLY A 452 0.62 26.64 7.87
CA GLY A 452 0.84 25.31 7.32
C GLY A 452 0.74 24.17 8.35
N THR A 453 0.39 24.47 9.60
CA THR A 453 0.12 23.45 10.63
C THR A 453 -1.34 23.00 10.63
N TYR A 454 -1.63 21.90 11.33
CA TYR A 454 -2.98 21.35 11.44
C TYR A 454 -3.50 21.44 12.87
N GLN A 455 -4.79 21.72 13.00
CA GLN A 455 -5.54 21.58 14.25
C GLN A 455 -6.63 20.54 14.09
N VAL A 456 -7.04 19.96 15.22
CA VAL A 456 -8.11 18.95 15.24
C VAL A 456 -9.17 19.25 16.28
N VAL A 457 -10.40 18.92 15.91
CA VAL A 457 -11.58 19.01 16.76
C VAL A 457 -12.23 17.63 16.85
N SER A 458 -12.46 17.14 18.07
CA SER A 458 -13.26 15.94 18.33
C SER A 458 -14.64 16.03 17.66
N THR A 459 -15.12 14.91 17.10
CA THR A 459 -16.51 14.77 16.64
C THR A 459 -17.52 14.59 17.80
N GLY A 460 -17.10 14.86 19.04
CA GLY A 460 -17.90 14.79 20.25
C GLY A 460 -17.88 13.40 20.89
N VAL A 461 -19.06 12.87 21.22
CA VAL A 461 -19.18 11.60 21.98
C VAL A 461 -18.67 10.41 21.17
N GLN A 462 -17.62 9.75 21.67
CA GLN A 462 -16.87 8.69 20.97
C GLN A 462 -17.33 7.24 21.23
N ARG A 463 -18.56 7.01 21.69
CA ARG A 463 -19.07 5.64 21.92
C ARG A 463 -19.05 4.81 20.62
N SER A 464 -18.65 3.55 20.70
CA SER A 464 -18.51 2.66 19.52
C SER A 464 -19.83 2.34 18.81
N SER A 465 -20.95 2.38 19.52
CA SER A 465 -22.28 2.21 18.94
C SER A 465 -22.83 3.50 18.30
N ARG A 466 -22.20 4.66 18.56
CA ARG A 466 -22.68 5.97 18.09
C ARG A 466 -22.07 6.31 16.74
N LEU A 467 -22.75 5.89 15.67
CA LEU A 467 -22.37 6.18 14.30
C LEU A 467 -22.18 7.69 14.02
N MET A 468 -22.92 8.56 14.72
CA MET A 468 -22.74 10.02 14.64
C MET A 468 -21.31 10.52 14.93
N SER A 469 -20.46 9.72 15.59
CA SER A 469 -19.04 10.10 15.77
C SER A 469 -18.20 9.97 14.50
N LEU A 470 -18.68 9.24 13.48
CA LEU A 470 -18.05 9.16 12.16
C LEU A 470 -18.55 10.22 11.19
N ARG A 471 -19.69 10.86 11.48
CA ARG A 471 -20.21 11.92 10.63
C ARG A 471 -19.20 13.08 10.58
N ASN A 472 -18.74 13.39 9.37
CA ASN A 472 -17.71 14.39 9.08
C ASN A 472 -16.34 14.09 9.71
N ALA A 473 -16.05 12.86 10.15
CA ALA A 473 -14.71 12.51 10.61
C ALA A 473 -13.76 12.47 9.40
N GLU A 474 -12.66 13.21 9.47
CA GLU A 474 -11.63 13.30 8.42
C GLU A 474 -10.37 12.50 8.79
N GLY A 475 -10.19 12.22 10.08
CA GLY A 475 -9.07 11.44 10.56
C GLY A 475 -9.32 10.71 11.88
N LEU A 476 -8.38 9.83 12.21
CA LEU A 476 -8.27 9.11 13.47
C LEU A 476 -7.07 9.64 14.24
N LEU A 477 -7.33 10.47 15.24
CA LEU A 477 -6.35 10.95 16.19
C LEU A 477 -5.92 9.79 17.10
N VAL A 478 -4.62 9.49 17.12
CA VAL A 478 -4.03 8.38 17.88
C VAL A 478 -3.67 8.85 19.29
N LEU A 479 -4.56 8.59 20.25
CA LEU A 479 -4.38 8.95 21.65
C LEU A 479 -3.80 7.77 22.44
N PRO A 480 -2.69 7.97 23.19
CA PRO A 480 -2.17 6.94 24.08
C PRO A 480 -3.09 6.72 25.28
N PRO A 481 -2.97 5.56 25.97
CA PRO A 481 -3.63 5.37 27.25
C PRO A 481 -3.10 6.37 28.29
N ALA A 482 -3.91 6.65 29.32
CA ALA A 482 -3.49 7.42 30.47
C ALA A 482 -2.28 6.77 31.16
N GLN A 483 -1.30 7.58 31.58
CA GLN A 483 -0.08 7.13 32.25
C GLN A 483 0.24 8.02 33.44
N GLY A 484 0.40 7.42 34.63
CA GLY A 484 0.61 8.14 35.88
C GLY A 484 -0.49 9.18 36.10
N ASP A 485 -0.09 10.44 36.32
CA ASP A 485 -1.01 11.55 36.54
C ASP A 485 -1.60 12.14 35.24
N LYS A 486 -1.07 11.75 34.06
CA LYS A 486 -1.58 12.23 32.77
C LYS A 486 -2.86 11.48 32.39
N THR A 487 -3.99 12.04 32.80
CA THR A 487 -5.34 11.52 32.55
C THR A 487 -6.05 12.20 31.37
N LYS A 488 -5.49 13.31 30.86
CA LYS A 488 -6.01 14.05 29.71
C LYS A 488 -4.88 14.36 28.72
N ALA A 489 -5.23 14.40 27.44
CA ALA A 489 -4.49 15.12 26.44
C ALA A 489 -4.94 16.58 26.47
N LEU A 490 -4.00 17.51 26.57
CA LEU A 490 -4.31 18.92 26.82
C LEU A 490 -4.42 19.71 25.51
N LYS A 491 -5.24 20.75 25.51
CA LYS A 491 -5.30 21.74 24.42
C LYS A 491 -3.89 22.23 24.05
N GLY A 492 -3.61 22.29 22.74
CA GLY A 492 -2.33 22.73 22.19
C GLY A 492 -1.28 21.61 22.04
N GLU A 493 -1.44 20.47 22.73
CA GLU A 493 -0.57 19.31 22.52
C GLU A 493 -0.76 18.74 21.11
N GLN A 494 0.32 18.17 20.55
CA GLN A 494 0.32 17.59 19.22
C GLN A 494 0.25 16.07 19.27
N TYR A 495 -0.58 15.51 18.40
CA TYR A 495 -0.77 14.08 18.26
C TYR A 495 -0.83 13.67 16.79
N LEU A 496 -0.51 12.41 16.54
CA LEU A 496 -0.61 11.80 15.22
C LEU A 496 -2.08 11.64 14.83
N VAL A 497 -2.40 11.96 13.57
CA VAL A 497 -3.70 11.73 12.95
C VAL A 497 -3.49 10.89 11.69
N LEU A 498 -4.20 9.76 11.63
CA LEU A 498 -4.29 8.94 10.43
C LEU A 498 -5.46 9.45 9.59
N LEU A 499 -5.22 9.83 8.33
CA LEU A 499 -6.28 10.38 7.48
C LEU A 499 -7.23 9.27 7.00
N LEU A 500 -8.55 9.50 7.14
CA LEU A 500 -9.59 8.59 6.62
C LEU A 500 -9.81 8.81 5.13
N ASN A 501 -9.82 10.09 4.73
CA ASN A 501 -9.85 10.53 3.35
C ASN A 501 -8.66 11.45 3.10
N ASN A 502 -8.00 11.30 1.96
CA ASN A 502 -6.82 12.11 1.64
C ASN A 502 -7.16 13.42 0.91
N THR A 503 -8.15 14.16 1.42
CA THR A 503 -8.56 15.46 0.87
C THR A 503 -7.46 16.51 0.96
N LEU A 504 -6.47 16.29 1.84
CA LEU A 504 -5.31 17.16 2.05
C LEU A 504 -4.15 16.89 1.08
N GLY A 505 -4.30 15.94 0.14
CA GLY A 505 -3.27 15.62 -0.86
C GLY A 505 -1.97 15.08 -0.25
N LYS A 506 -2.02 14.46 0.93
CA LYS A 506 -0.84 13.89 1.59
C LYS A 506 -0.48 12.54 0.99
N ALA A 507 0.75 12.36 0.57
CA ALA A 507 1.19 11.05 0.09
C ALA A 507 1.03 9.99 1.19
N PRO A 508 0.64 8.76 0.83
CA PRO A 508 0.76 7.59 1.71
C PRO A 508 2.16 7.51 2.33
N VAL A 509 2.25 7.07 3.58
CA VAL A 509 3.52 6.99 4.31
C VAL A 509 4.06 5.56 4.26
N ARG A 510 5.36 5.40 3.97
CA ARG A 510 6.01 4.08 4.06
C ARG A 510 6.07 3.61 5.50
N ILE A 511 5.92 2.31 5.73
CA ILE A 511 5.93 1.74 7.09
C ILE A 511 7.21 2.10 7.85
N ARG A 512 8.37 2.07 7.19
CA ARG A 512 9.66 2.45 7.80
C ARG A 512 9.72 3.90 8.29
N ASP A 513 8.96 4.79 7.64
CA ASP A 513 8.98 6.24 7.86
C ASP A 513 7.87 6.69 8.82
N SER A 514 6.80 5.89 8.93
CA SER A 514 5.61 6.15 9.75
C SER A 514 5.93 6.37 11.23
N VAL A 515 5.28 7.37 11.83
CA VAL A 515 5.33 7.62 13.28
C VAL A 515 4.49 6.58 14.03
N HIS A 516 3.42 6.08 13.40
CA HIS A 516 2.56 5.04 13.97
C HIS A 516 3.30 3.71 14.17
N PHE A 517 4.12 3.32 13.18
CA PHE A 517 4.86 2.06 13.17
C PHE A 517 6.23 2.12 13.84
N LYS A 518 6.74 3.33 14.14
CA LYS A 518 7.95 3.50 14.96
C LYS A 518 7.69 2.93 16.34
N LYS A 519 8.23 1.72 16.60
CA LYS A 519 8.31 1.16 17.95
C LYS A 519 9.03 2.19 18.83
N LYS A 520 8.31 2.88 19.71
CA LYS A 520 8.92 3.64 20.81
C LYS A 520 9.85 2.66 21.52
N ALA A 521 11.10 3.08 21.77
CA ALA A 521 12.04 2.26 22.53
C ALA A 521 11.42 1.97 23.90
N ARG A 522 10.82 0.79 24.06
CA ARG A 522 10.23 0.37 25.34
C ARG A 522 11.38 0.19 26.32
N GLN A 523 11.21 0.73 27.53
CA GLN A 523 12.09 0.42 28.65
C GLN A 523 12.06 -1.10 28.83
N MET A 524 13.23 -1.74 28.77
CA MET A 524 13.31 -3.20 28.79
C MET A 524 12.90 -3.71 30.15
N GLN A 525 11.98 -4.66 30.20
CA GLN A 525 11.53 -5.30 31.42
C GLN A 525 12.29 -6.61 31.62
N VAL A 526 12.84 -6.78 32.81
CA VAL A 526 13.68 -7.93 33.17
C VAL A 526 13.08 -8.63 34.38
N ALA A 527 12.96 -9.95 34.31
CA ALA A 527 12.71 -10.81 35.46
C ALA A 527 14.04 -11.43 35.89
N VAL A 528 14.36 -11.40 37.17
CA VAL A 528 15.56 -12.04 37.71
C VAL A 528 15.14 -13.16 38.63
N VAL A 529 15.69 -14.34 38.39
CA VAL A 529 15.43 -15.54 39.19
C VAL A 529 16.73 -16.03 39.77
N GLU A 530 16.77 -16.25 41.07
CA GLU A 530 17.87 -16.89 41.76
C GLU A 530 17.51 -18.34 42.09
N VAL A 531 18.38 -19.29 41.74
CA VAL A 531 18.21 -20.70 42.03
C VAL A 531 19.30 -21.13 43.02
N LEU A 532 18.86 -21.62 44.18
CA LEU A 532 19.70 -22.04 45.30
C LEU A 532 19.79 -23.57 45.39
N PRO A 533 20.96 -24.14 45.76
CA PRO A 533 21.09 -25.54 46.14
C PRO A 533 20.30 -25.88 47.42
N THR A 534 19.87 -27.13 47.57
CA THR A 534 19.16 -27.57 48.79
C THR A 534 20.09 -27.48 50.01
N GLY A 535 19.62 -26.84 51.09
CA GLY A 535 20.40 -26.68 52.32
C GLY A 535 21.46 -25.57 52.29
N PHE A 536 21.44 -24.71 51.27
CA PHE A 536 22.31 -23.55 51.16
C PHE A 536 21.94 -22.49 52.22
N LYS A 537 22.90 -22.08 53.07
CA LYS A 537 22.66 -21.22 54.25
C LYS A 537 23.08 -19.75 54.08
N GLN A 538 23.54 -19.34 52.90
CA GLN A 538 23.98 -17.96 52.65
C GLN A 538 22.81 -17.07 52.20
N ALA A 539 22.87 -15.78 52.53
CA ALA A 539 21.85 -14.80 52.15
C ALA A 539 21.79 -14.61 50.62
N SER A 540 20.58 -14.49 50.09
CA SER A 540 20.27 -14.15 48.69
C SER A 540 21.02 -12.89 48.24
N LYS A 541 21.54 -12.89 47.01
CA LYS A 541 22.20 -11.72 46.38
C LYS A 541 21.33 -11.06 45.31
N LEU A 542 20.03 -11.36 45.32
CA LEU A 542 19.10 -11.03 44.24
C LEU A 542 19.00 -9.52 43.96
N GLU A 543 19.07 -8.66 44.98
CA GLU A 543 19.05 -7.20 44.80
C GLU A 543 20.32 -6.67 44.12
N GLU A 544 21.49 -7.11 44.59
CA GLU A 544 22.78 -6.73 44.03
C GLU A 544 22.89 -7.13 42.56
N ILE A 545 22.45 -8.35 42.24
CA ILE A 545 22.46 -8.89 40.88
C ILE A 545 21.46 -8.16 40.00
N SER A 546 20.28 -7.85 40.51
CA SER A 546 19.27 -7.06 39.79
C SER A 546 19.82 -5.71 39.37
N SER A 547 20.47 -4.98 40.28
CA SER A 547 21.08 -3.68 39.98
C SER A 547 22.15 -3.80 38.89
N LYS A 548 23.03 -4.80 38.99
CA LYS A 548 24.09 -5.03 37.99
C LYS A 548 23.51 -5.38 36.60
N ILE A 549 22.40 -6.12 36.55
CA ILE A 549 21.71 -6.44 35.30
C ILE A 549 21.08 -5.19 34.68
N GLU A 550 20.42 -4.34 35.48
CA GLU A 550 19.87 -3.06 35.03
C GLU A 550 20.96 -2.16 34.44
N ASP A 551 22.10 -2.02 35.13
CA ASP A 551 23.24 -1.20 34.68
C ASP A 551 23.84 -1.74 33.37
N ALA A 552 24.05 -3.05 33.27
CA ALA A 552 24.62 -3.69 32.09
C ALA A 552 23.74 -3.50 30.84
N LEU A 553 22.41 -3.59 31.02
CA LEU A 553 21.43 -3.50 29.95
C LEU A 553 21.08 -2.05 29.57
N SER A 554 21.23 -1.08 30.47
CA SER A 554 20.83 0.32 30.24
C SER A 554 21.86 1.19 29.51
N GLY A 555 23.08 0.71 29.26
CA GLY A 555 24.16 1.65 28.93
C GLY A 555 24.09 2.34 27.54
N SER A 556 24.36 3.65 27.62
CA SER A 556 24.77 4.70 26.67
C SER A 556 24.09 4.98 25.34
N ASN A 557 23.18 4.18 24.77
CA ASN A 557 22.32 4.66 23.65
C ASN A 557 21.13 3.74 23.25
N SER A 558 20.80 2.72 24.04
CA SER A 558 19.81 1.69 23.65
C SER A 558 18.72 1.44 24.69
N GLY A 559 18.06 2.50 25.18
CA GLY A 559 16.90 2.39 26.08
C GLY A 559 17.22 1.86 27.49
N ASN A 560 16.59 2.43 28.52
CA ASN A 560 16.80 1.98 29.90
C ASN A 560 16.22 0.56 30.10
N ALA A 561 16.85 -0.26 30.91
CA ALA A 561 16.31 -1.52 31.41
C ALA A 561 15.76 -1.33 32.82
N ARG A 562 14.84 -2.20 33.24
CA ARG A 562 14.26 -2.24 34.57
C ARG A 562 13.89 -3.67 34.94
N VAL A 563 14.31 -4.10 36.11
CA VAL A 563 13.91 -5.36 36.73
C VAL A 563 12.53 -5.16 37.36
N VAL A 564 11.55 -5.87 36.81
CA VAL A 564 10.13 -5.77 37.19
C VAL A 564 9.67 -6.90 38.09
N SER A 565 10.37 -8.04 38.07
CA SER A 565 10.05 -9.20 38.92
C SER A 565 11.32 -9.91 39.39
N ARG A 566 11.22 -10.49 40.59
CA ARG A 566 12.31 -11.15 41.31
C ARG A 566 11.77 -12.41 41.98
N ALA A 567 12.48 -13.52 41.89
CA ALA A 567 12.11 -14.76 42.58
C ALA A 567 13.35 -15.55 43.00
N THR A 568 13.22 -16.31 44.08
CA THR A 568 14.23 -17.28 44.53
C THR A 568 13.60 -18.66 44.65
N PHE A 569 14.27 -19.69 44.13
CA PHE A 569 13.83 -21.08 44.19
C PHE A 569 14.92 -21.98 44.73
N GLU A 570 14.56 -22.90 45.63
CA GLU A 570 15.44 -23.99 46.05
C GLU A 570 15.23 -25.19 45.12
N GLU A 571 16.28 -25.59 44.38
CA GLU A 571 16.50 -26.81 43.57
C GLU A 571 15.37 -27.38 42.66
N SER A 572 14.13 -26.92 42.75
CA SER A 572 12.95 -27.49 42.10
C SER A 572 12.46 -26.63 40.93
N ILE A 573 12.69 -27.15 39.72
CA ILE A 573 12.26 -26.58 38.44
C ILE A 573 10.74 -26.50 38.31
N ASP A 574 9.99 -27.36 39.01
CA ASP A 574 8.53 -27.40 38.96
C ASP A 574 7.90 -26.08 39.44
N LYS A 575 8.63 -25.31 40.27
CA LYS A 575 8.23 -23.98 40.74
C LYS A 575 8.74 -22.84 39.83
N LEU A 576 9.83 -23.06 39.10
CA LEU A 576 10.40 -22.10 38.14
C LEU A 576 9.49 -21.94 36.93
N TYR A 577 8.87 -23.01 36.46
CA TYR A 577 8.06 -23.01 35.25
C TYR A 577 6.81 -22.10 35.36
N PRO A 578 5.97 -22.18 36.41
CA PRO A 578 4.87 -21.23 36.61
C PRO A 578 5.33 -19.77 36.64
N PHE A 579 6.53 -19.49 37.15
CA PHE A 579 7.09 -18.14 37.18
C PHE A 579 7.52 -17.65 35.78
N ILE A 580 8.11 -18.53 34.96
CA ILE A 580 8.43 -18.22 33.56
C ILE A 580 7.15 -17.93 32.77
N VAL A 581 6.12 -18.76 32.95
CA VAL A 581 4.80 -18.58 32.30
C VAL A 581 4.11 -17.30 32.77
N GLN A 582 4.21 -16.97 34.06
CA GLN A 582 3.63 -15.75 34.62
C GLN A 582 4.39 -14.50 34.14
N SER A 583 5.72 -14.51 34.19
CA SER A 583 6.56 -13.41 33.69
C SER A 583 6.32 -13.13 32.21
N ARG A 584 5.99 -14.16 31.43
CA ARG A 584 5.54 -14.04 30.03
C ARG A 584 4.20 -13.31 29.93
N ARG A 585 3.21 -13.65 30.76
CA ARG A 585 1.92 -12.92 30.79
C ARG A 585 2.10 -11.45 31.16
N ASP A 586 3.11 -11.16 31.98
CA ASP A 586 3.46 -9.81 32.41
C ASP A 586 4.32 -9.07 31.36
N ALA A 587 4.52 -9.67 30.18
CA ALA A 587 5.26 -9.10 29.04
C ALA A 587 6.70 -8.70 29.35
N VAL A 588 7.43 -9.56 30.08
CA VAL A 588 8.87 -9.38 30.37
C VAL A 588 9.73 -9.66 29.13
N ASP A 589 10.70 -8.80 28.82
CA ASP A 589 11.61 -8.95 27.66
C ASP A 589 12.71 -10.01 27.91
N PHE A 590 13.25 -10.04 29.12
CA PHE A 590 14.32 -10.96 29.53
C PHE A 590 14.00 -11.68 30.83
N ILE A 591 14.20 -12.99 30.86
CA ILE A 591 14.21 -13.77 32.10
C ILE A 591 15.65 -14.21 32.35
N VAL A 592 16.28 -13.65 33.38
CA VAL A 592 17.64 -13.98 33.78
C VAL A 592 17.57 -14.95 34.95
N VAL A 593 17.97 -16.20 34.70
CA VAL A 593 18.11 -17.23 35.73
C VAL A 593 19.56 -17.24 36.18
N TYR A 594 19.76 -17.05 37.47
CA TYR A 594 21.05 -17.01 38.12
C TYR A 594 21.14 -18.18 39.10
N CYS A 595 22.15 -19.03 38.94
CA CYS A 595 22.31 -20.23 39.74
C CYS A 595 23.50 -20.06 40.71
N ILE A 596 23.23 -20.17 42.02
CA ILE A 596 24.27 -20.11 43.07
C ILE A 596 24.86 -21.49 43.30
N THR A 597 26.13 -21.52 43.67
CA THR A 597 26.95 -22.73 43.78
C THR A 597 27.38 -22.92 45.23
N SER A 598 27.40 -24.16 45.73
CA SER A 598 28.00 -24.47 47.03
C SER A 598 29.53 -24.46 46.90
N GLU A 599 30.20 -23.77 47.83
CA GLU A 599 31.67 -23.78 48.00
C GLU A 599 32.51 -23.18 46.86
N GLY A 600 31.94 -22.30 46.03
CA GLY A 600 32.71 -21.57 45.01
C GLY A 600 33.17 -22.42 43.82
N GLN A 601 32.65 -23.64 43.69
CA GLN A 601 32.74 -24.44 42.47
C GLN A 601 31.37 -24.55 41.83
N PHE A 602 31.25 -24.12 40.58
CA PHE A 602 30.00 -24.25 39.86
C PHE A 602 29.64 -25.71 39.61
N GLN A 603 28.65 -26.21 40.35
CA GLN A 603 27.94 -27.41 39.95
C GLN A 603 26.85 -26.96 38.98
N TYR A 604 27.13 -27.11 37.68
CA TYR A 604 26.10 -27.09 36.66
C TYR A 604 25.11 -28.14 37.09
N ASN A 605 23.93 -27.73 37.51
CA ASN A 605 22.87 -28.67 37.75
C ASN A 605 22.46 -29.18 36.37
N LEU A 606 23.14 -30.23 35.92
CA LEU A 606 22.97 -30.88 34.63
C LEU A 606 21.50 -31.27 34.45
N SER A 607 20.76 -31.53 35.54
CA SER A 607 19.31 -31.74 35.53
C SER A 607 18.54 -30.48 35.14
N VAL A 608 18.85 -29.32 35.72
CA VAL A 608 18.22 -28.04 35.37
C VAL A 608 18.51 -27.65 33.92
N ALA A 609 19.76 -27.71 33.51
CA ALA A 609 20.13 -27.34 32.16
C ALA A 609 19.63 -28.35 31.11
N ASN A 610 19.72 -29.66 31.35
CA ASN A 610 19.18 -30.66 30.42
C ASN A 610 17.65 -30.61 30.35
N THR A 611 16.96 -30.28 31.45
CA THR A 611 15.50 -30.15 31.45
C THR A 611 15.06 -28.89 30.73
N LEU A 612 15.73 -27.75 30.97
CA LEU A 612 15.54 -26.53 30.18
C LEU A 612 15.86 -26.76 28.71
N ASN A 613 16.96 -27.43 28.40
CA ASN A 613 17.35 -27.77 27.02
C ASN A 613 16.33 -28.70 26.35
N LYS A 614 15.88 -29.76 27.03
CA LYS A 614 14.84 -30.69 26.53
C LYS A 614 13.51 -29.98 26.30
N HIS A 615 13.19 -28.93 27.06
CA HIS A 615 11.96 -28.17 26.90
C HIS A 615 12.07 -27.08 25.83
N LEU A 616 13.16 -26.31 25.82
CA LEU A 616 13.47 -25.34 24.76
C LEU A 616 13.57 -26.03 23.39
N THR A 617 14.15 -27.23 23.32
CA THR A 617 14.22 -28.05 22.09
C THR A 617 12.84 -28.57 21.65
N LYS A 618 11.92 -28.81 22.60
CA LYS A 618 10.53 -29.18 22.28
C LYS A 618 9.68 -27.99 21.81
N CYS A 619 10.06 -26.78 22.18
CA CYS A 619 9.28 -25.58 21.88
C CYS A 619 9.84 -24.79 20.68
N ALA A 620 11.15 -24.68 20.50
CA ALA A 620 11.77 -23.73 19.57
C ALA A 620 11.85 -24.22 18.12
N THR A 621 11.44 -23.36 17.18
CA THR A 621 11.54 -23.58 15.73
C THR A 621 12.68 -22.83 15.04
N SER A 622 13.38 -21.88 15.70
CA SER A 622 14.60 -21.28 15.14
C SER A 622 15.46 -20.59 16.20
N LEU A 623 16.78 -20.63 16.02
CA LEU A 623 17.86 -20.38 16.98
C LEU A 623 17.98 -21.43 18.11
N ALA A 624 18.51 -22.59 17.73
CA ALA A 624 19.13 -23.53 18.65
C ALA A 624 20.33 -22.87 19.37
N LEU A 625 20.44 -23.18 20.66
CA LEU A 625 21.52 -22.86 21.57
C LEU A 625 22.88 -22.76 20.87
N GLN A 626 23.46 -21.57 20.75
CA GLN A 626 24.93 -21.44 20.65
C GLN A 626 25.53 -21.61 22.05
N ALA A 627 25.32 -22.78 22.66
CA ALA A 627 26.33 -23.35 23.55
C ALA A 627 27.37 -23.95 22.58
N ARG A 628 28.62 -23.47 22.61
CA ARG A 628 29.67 -24.01 21.73
C ARG A 628 29.89 -25.47 22.11
N GLN A 629 29.22 -26.38 21.40
CA GLN A 629 29.35 -27.83 21.58
C GLN A 629 30.82 -28.35 21.52
N GLY A 630 31.76 -27.54 21.03
CA GLY A 630 33.18 -27.92 20.94
C GLY A 630 33.98 -27.89 22.24
N ALA A 631 33.61 -27.11 23.27
CA ALA A 631 34.39 -27.06 24.52
C ALA A 631 33.93 -28.13 25.53
N ALA A 632 32.61 -28.37 25.60
CA ALA A 632 32.01 -29.35 26.50
C ALA A 632 32.29 -30.81 26.12
N SER A 633 32.65 -31.09 24.86
CA SER A 633 33.00 -32.44 24.40
C SER A 633 34.36 -32.92 24.88
N GLU A 634 35.27 -31.99 25.24
CA GLU A 634 36.65 -32.32 25.65
C GLU A 634 36.87 -32.15 27.16
N ASP A 635 36.18 -31.20 27.82
CA ASP A 635 36.22 -31.04 29.28
C ASP A 635 34.82 -30.76 29.86
N PRO A 636 34.23 -31.71 30.60
CA PRO A 636 32.96 -31.53 31.31
C PRO A 636 32.98 -30.35 32.31
N LYS A 637 34.17 -29.94 32.79
CA LYS A 637 34.32 -28.77 33.67
C LYS A 637 34.25 -27.44 32.92
N ALA A 638 34.47 -27.40 31.61
CA ALA A 638 34.33 -26.19 30.81
C ALA A 638 32.86 -25.82 30.58
N ALA A 639 31.98 -26.83 30.47
CA ALA A 639 30.52 -26.64 30.36
C ALA A 639 29.90 -25.94 31.58
N LEU A 640 30.59 -25.97 32.72
CA LEU A 640 30.21 -25.33 33.98
C LEU A 640 30.25 -23.80 33.93
N PHE A 641 30.81 -23.18 32.88
CA PHE A 641 30.96 -21.71 32.81
C PHE A 641 30.21 -21.06 31.66
N GLU A 642 29.36 -21.81 30.94
CA GLU A 642 28.71 -21.33 29.72
C GLU A 642 27.34 -20.69 29.98
N VAL A 643 27.09 -19.59 29.26
CA VAL A 643 25.81 -18.87 29.26
C VAL A 643 24.85 -19.56 28.30
N VAL A 644 23.70 -19.98 28.79
CA VAL A 644 22.64 -20.57 27.95
C VAL A 644 21.66 -19.47 27.58
N VAL A 645 21.42 -19.29 26.27
CA VAL A 645 20.41 -18.37 25.72
C VAL A 645 19.43 -19.16 24.87
N GLY A 646 18.13 -18.92 25.07
CA GLY A 646 17.08 -19.50 24.25
C GLY A 646 15.89 -18.56 24.08
N PHE A 647 15.20 -18.70 22.95
CA PHE A 647 13.93 -18.02 22.69
C PHE A 647 12.77 -18.89 23.15
N VAL A 648 11.81 -18.29 23.85
CA VAL A 648 10.54 -18.94 24.17
C VAL A 648 9.56 -18.63 23.02
N PRO A 649 9.10 -19.63 22.25
CA PRO A 649 8.60 -19.44 20.89
C PRO A 649 7.11 -19.09 20.79
N GLU A 650 6.33 -19.23 21.86
CA GLU A 650 4.96 -18.76 21.87
C GLU A 650 4.92 -17.38 22.55
N GLY A 651 4.35 -16.35 21.90
CA GLY A 651 4.12 -15.00 22.44
C GLY A 651 5.38 -14.13 22.63
N ASP A 652 5.38 -12.93 22.01
CA ASP A 652 6.29 -11.78 22.14
C ASP A 652 7.82 -11.98 22.25
N GLY A 653 8.34 -13.21 22.20
CA GLY A 653 9.77 -13.51 22.04
C GLY A 653 10.64 -13.25 23.28
N SER A 654 10.13 -13.50 24.50
CA SER A 654 10.94 -13.38 25.73
C SER A 654 12.20 -14.25 25.65
N MET A 655 13.36 -13.64 25.92
CA MET A 655 14.64 -14.34 25.88
C MET A 655 15.01 -14.84 27.28
N LEU A 656 15.26 -16.15 27.40
CA LEU A 656 15.73 -16.78 28.63
C LEU A 656 17.26 -16.82 28.63
N ILE A 657 17.89 -16.35 29.71
CA ILE A 657 19.33 -16.33 29.88
C ILE A 657 19.69 -17.01 31.20
N CYS A 658 20.57 -18.01 31.18
CA CYS A 658 21.10 -18.62 32.38
C CYS A 658 22.54 -18.12 32.63
N LEU A 659 22.82 -17.58 33.82
CA LEU A 659 24.12 -17.03 34.21
C LEU A 659 24.72 -17.81 35.40
N PRO A 660 26.02 -18.17 35.35
CA PRO A 660 26.73 -18.74 36.49
C PRO A 660 27.17 -17.69 37.51
N ASP A 661 27.36 -18.11 38.78
CA ASP A 661 27.77 -17.27 39.91
C ASP A 661 29.05 -16.44 39.64
N THR A 662 30.08 -17.06 39.09
CA THR A 662 31.35 -16.40 38.72
C THR A 662 31.21 -15.40 37.55
N GLY A 663 30.08 -15.41 36.84
CA GLY A 663 29.82 -14.60 35.66
C GLY A 663 29.35 -13.17 35.93
N VAL A 664 28.87 -12.84 37.13
CA VAL A 664 28.30 -11.51 37.40
C VAL A 664 29.38 -10.41 37.46
N HIS A 665 30.64 -10.76 37.80
CA HIS A 665 31.73 -9.77 37.89
C HIS A 665 32.56 -9.60 36.60
N GLY A 666 32.55 -10.58 35.67
CA GLY A 666 33.34 -10.51 34.42
C GLY A 666 32.62 -10.92 33.13
N ALA A 667 31.49 -11.65 33.21
CA ALA A 667 30.75 -12.12 32.04
C ALA A 667 29.64 -11.16 31.60
N LEU A 668 29.06 -10.34 32.48
CA LEU A 668 28.01 -9.37 32.07
C LEU A 668 28.50 -8.40 30.98
N SER A 669 29.77 -7.99 30.97
CA SER A 669 30.39 -7.22 29.89
C SER A 669 30.53 -8.02 28.58
N ASN A 670 30.84 -9.31 28.67
CA ASN A 670 30.98 -10.22 27.52
C ASN A 670 29.61 -10.62 26.93
N VAL A 671 28.59 -10.73 27.77
CA VAL A 671 27.21 -11.10 27.41
C VAL A 671 26.42 -9.87 26.98
N ARG A 672 26.83 -8.65 27.32
CA ARG A 672 26.20 -7.39 26.87
C ARG A 672 26.06 -7.29 25.35
N GLY A 673 27.08 -7.72 24.60
CA GLY A 673 27.02 -7.81 23.14
C GLY A 673 25.97 -8.80 22.66
N LEU A 674 25.92 -9.99 23.28
CA LEU A 674 24.94 -11.04 23.00
C LEU A 674 23.51 -10.61 23.37
N LEU A 675 23.32 -9.90 24.47
CA LEU A 675 22.02 -9.37 24.94
C LEU A 675 21.50 -8.29 23.98
N LYS A 676 22.37 -7.37 23.56
CA LYS A 676 22.02 -6.37 22.53
C LYS A 676 21.70 -7.04 21.19
N HIS A 677 22.43 -8.08 20.82
CA HIS A 677 22.21 -8.81 19.58
C HIS A 677 20.91 -9.63 19.59
N GLY A 678 20.68 -10.42 20.64
CA GLY A 678 19.44 -11.17 20.87
C GLY A 678 18.22 -10.25 20.97
N LEU A 679 18.37 -9.05 21.55
CA LEU A 679 17.35 -8.01 21.55
C LEU A 679 17.05 -7.45 20.16
N ASN A 680 18.08 -7.21 19.35
CA ASN A 680 17.90 -6.75 17.97
C ASN A 680 17.20 -7.81 17.12
N LEU A 681 17.56 -9.09 17.30
CA LEU A 681 16.86 -10.23 16.69
C LEU A 681 15.40 -10.32 17.15
N ALA A 682 15.14 -10.28 18.47
CA ALA A 682 13.79 -10.27 19.04
C ALA A 682 12.95 -9.07 18.59
N ARG A 683 13.60 -7.93 18.31
CA ARG A 683 12.95 -6.71 17.81
C ARG A 683 12.87 -6.62 16.29
N GLY A 684 13.39 -7.62 15.55
CA GLY A 684 13.40 -7.64 14.09
C GLY A 684 14.34 -6.61 13.44
N LYS A 685 15.39 -6.17 14.14
CA LYS A 685 16.45 -5.30 13.59
C LYS A 685 17.62 -6.14 13.07
N VAL A 686 17.84 -6.13 11.76
CA VAL A 686 18.96 -6.82 11.10
C VAL A 686 20.27 -6.08 11.38
N HIS A 687 21.32 -6.83 11.75
CA HIS A 687 22.70 -6.34 11.76
C HIS A 687 23.47 -7.01 10.61
N ASN A 688 24.15 -6.22 9.79
CA ASN A 688 24.87 -6.61 8.56
C ASN A 688 26.04 -7.61 8.73
N HIS A 689 26.25 -8.23 9.90
CA HIS A 689 27.50 -8.95 10.19
C HIS A 689 27.46 -10.47 10.31
N HIS A 690 26.31 -11.14 10.18
CA HIS A 690 26.29 -12.60 10.29
C HIS A 690 25.47 -13.28 9.19
N HIS A 691 26.09 -13.43 8.02
CA HIS A 691 25.96 -14.63 7.21
C HIS A 691 26.81 -15.72 7.85
N LYS A 692 26.22 -16.61 8.63
CA LYS A 692 26.69 -18.00 8.86
C LYS A 692 25.77 -18.74 9.81
#